data_AF-A0A5E7M6N8-F1
#
_entry.id   AF-A0A5E7M6N8-F1
#
_cell.length_a   1.000
_cell.length_b   1.000
_cell.length_c   1.000
_cell.angle_alpha   90.00
_cell.angle_beta   90.00
_cell.angle_gamma   90.00
#
_symmetry.space_group_name_H-M   'P 1'
#
loop_
_entity.id
_entity.type
_entity.pdbx_description
1 polymer ?
#
loop_
_entity_poly.entity_id
_entity_poly.type
_entity_poly.pdbx_seq_one_letter_code
_entity_poly.pdbx_strand_id
1 'polypeptide(L)'
;MFPMIPIAAALALLFCASAVAAPVSSAGTTPRSLLAQAKGLPADFEEHFFDVPLAVRVELDQQPLGEAMVVLSRDDRITLLEFTDTSENRFGPVEREKWASYLKPGVALGNCTGSCPDQVLAVHYNLENSLVSILTENAERDVQAKRYFEQPEGGSRGLMVRNQLNLNGGQDQDLGGRYGLEASASLGNWSQTFNMQLARLGGPDDKLYHAVHELYTQRELQGSFLRLGYFTPNSEGLTRQPRTFGTSPDTAVGVMYGSSDSLAINSPMPSVYPIYVTANRQGSVEIYRDGLLLNTQSVPAGLQTLDTRPLPGGIYEVEVRLVEDGQITSTTQELVYKPSNWRNLDDRWRYNLFAGEESKLLSNWDQQSSGSATAGASVNYLMHPRVILGLSARQIREKLQYGSSIDWTLANHLSLYANVYQTQDHGTGLDLQSLYNYGSGSLVISHNRSWLDTTDLYETLPDGTRIRQRNVFVGETSNSSLALNHRLSSKSSINARVSHSEGNVEGVGLDLGWNQRTTLFGSDGNWRLSLFDRPGSYSSGSARNRGVDLSINLAMGAPGQQITGSIGSRTARDGSRDNNASLGWRKDLKDHVLQNVSVTALTDTYGVGMSSLANFRTDQINGDGFLQRSSYNGNFTGGLNLDSTLAIGAEKMMLTSQHEMRGAGLIVDVESDIDDIALRADDYSGGSAALKPGRNFIPITAYQNSSVSFDFEGIQQRRQHRIRQGQRAGNRL
;
A
#
# COMPACT_ATOMS: atom_id res chain seq x y z
N MET A 1 -22.69 8.18 35.85
CA MET A 1 -23.86 7.76 35.05
C MET A 1 -24.31 8.95 34.21
N PHE A 2 -23.97 8.98 32.93
CA PHE A 2 -24.45 9.96 31.96
C PHE A 2 -25.54 9.34 31.08
N PRO A 3 -26.54 10.09 30.59
CA PRO A 3 -27.72 9.53 29.93
C PRO A 3 -27.38 9.10 28.49
N MET A 4 -27.72 7.86 28.14
CA MET A 4 -27.45 7.18 26.86
C MET A 4 -28.22 7.75 25.64
N ILE A 5 -28.70 8.99 25.70
CA ILE A 5 -29.71 9.51 24.77
C ILE A 5 -29.14 10.07 23.44
N PRO A 6 -27.87 10.47 23.24
CA PRO A 6 -27.44 10.92 21.92
C PRO A 6 -27.02 9.78 20.97
N ILE A 7 -26.77 8.57 21.47
CA ILE A 7 -26.26 7.44 20.65
C ILE A 7 -27.37 6.78 19.83
N ALA A 8 -28.60 6.75 20.35
CA ALA A 8 -29.75 6.15 19.65
C ALA A 8 -30.23 7.02 18.47
N ALA A 9 -30.07 8.35 18.55
CA ALA A 9 -30.50 9.27 17.50
C ALA A 9 -29.63 9.16 16.22
N ALA A 10 -28.33 8.89 16.38
CA ALA A 10 -27.42 8.65 15.24
C ALA A 10 -27.71 7.32 14.52
N LEU A 11 -28.11 6.28 15.27
CA LEU A 11 -28.50 4.98 14.70
C LEU A 11 -29.86 5.01 13.98
N ALA A 12 -30.80 5.83 14.45
CA ALA A 12 -32.13 5.94 13.84
C ALA A 12 -32.12 6.67 12.47
N LEU A 13 -31.19 7.60 12.25
CA LEU A 13 -31.07 8.33 10.98
C LEU A 13 -30.48 7.49 9.83
N LEU A 14 -29.73 6.42 10.13
CA LEU A 14 -29.18 5.50 9.13
C LEU A 14 -30.22 4.51 8.57
N PHE A 15 -31.33 4.26 9.29
CA PHE A 15 -32.35 3.30 8.88
C PHE A 15 -33.49 3.88 8.02
N CYS A 16 -33.60 5.21 7.87
CA CYS A 16 -34.72 5.83 7.16
C CYS A 16 -34.44 6.21 5.69
N ALA A 17 -33.25 5.93 5.15
CA ALA A 17 -32.88 6.29 3.76
C ALA A 17 -32.97 5.12 2.76
N SER A 18 -33.53 3.98 3.14
CA SER A 18 -33.64 2.78 2.30
C SER A 18 -35.00 2.67 1.61
N ALA A 19 -35.38 3.65 0.79
CA ALA A 19 -36.55 3.49 -0.08
C ALA A 19 -36.56 4.47 -1.26
N VAL A 20 -35.74 4.23 -2.29
CA VAL A 20 -36.14 4.22 -3.72
C VAL A 20 -35.01 3.54 -4.50
N ALA A 21 -35.16 2.27 -4.86
CA ALA A 21 -34.34 1.62 -5.88
C ALA A 21 -35.26 1.18 -7.01
N ALA A 22 -35.14 1.83 -8.17
CA ALA A 22 -35.75 1.34 -9.40
C ALA A 22 -35.02 0.06 -9.85
N PRO A 23 -35.72 -0.94 -10.40
CA PRO A 23 -35.07 -2.14 -10.91
C PRO A 23 -34.27 -1.77 -12.17
N VAL A 24 -32.94 -1.84 -12.07
CA VAL A 24 -32.08 -1.85 -13.26
C VAL A 24 -32.27 -3.22 -13.88
N SER A 25 -32.96 -3.27 -15.02
CA SER A 25 -33.05 -4.48 -15.84
C SER A 25 -31.63 -4.88 -16.26
N SER A 26 -31.12 -5.97 -15.69
CA SER A 26 -29.91 -6.63 -16.14
C SER A 26 -30.16 -7.22 -17.53
N ALA A 27 -29.86 -6.42 -18.55
CA ALA A 27 -29.79 -6.91 -19.91
C ALA A 27 -28.56 -7.84 -20.05
N GLY A 28 -28.83 -9.14 -20.11
CA GLY A 28 -28.10 -10.07 -20.97
C GLY A 28 -26.90 -10.83 -20.37
N THR A 29 -27.16 -11.89 -19.61
CA THR A 29 -26.28 -13.08 -19.56
C THR A 29 -27.12 -14.34 -19.68
N THR A 30 -27.82 -14.47 -20.82
CA THR A 30 -28.31 -15.78 -21.27
C THR A 30 -27.21 -16.43 -22.12
N PRO A 31 -26.89 -17.72 -21.90
CA PRO A 31 -25.86 -18.40 -22.68
C PRO A 31 -26.30 -18.42 -24.16
N ARG A 32 -25.52 -17.76 -25.01
CA ARG A 32 -25.71 -17.74 -26.47
C ARG A 32 -24.87 -18.87 -27.09
N SER A 33 -25.44 -19.62 -28.02
CA SER A 33 -24.71 -20.62 -28.83
C SER A 33 -23.50 -20.01 -29.53
N LEU A 34 -22.47 -20.80 -29.89
CA LEU A 34 -21.28 -20.28 -30.59
C LEU A 34 -21.68 -19.54 -31.87
N LEU A 35 -22.68 -20.06 -32.59
CA LEU A 35 -23.26 -19.44 -33.78
C LEU A 35 -23.89 -18.06 -33.50
N ALA A 36 -24.46 -17.85 -32.31
CA ALA A 36 -24.99 -16.56 -31.91
C ALA A 36 -23.90 -15.59 -31.43
N GLN A 37 -22.75 -16.09 -30.98
CA GLN A 37 -21.55 -15.29 -30.69
C GLN A 37 -20.81 -14.89 -31.98
N ALA A 38 -20.76 -15.78 -32.97
CA ALA A 38 -20.10 -15.58 -34.26
C ALA A 38 -20.84 -14.64 -35.22
N LYS A 39 -22.15 -14.40 -35.03
CA LYS A 39 -22.99 -13.52 -35.88
C LYS A 39 -22.55 -12.05 -35.99
N GLY A 40 -21.53 -11.62 -35.25
CA GLY A 40 -20.92 -10.28 -35.35
C GLY A 40 -19.55 -10.26 -36.06
N LEU A 41 -19.03 -11.41 -36.50
CA LEU A 41 -17.73 -11.51 -37.16
C LEU A 41 -17.86 -11.31 -38.69
N PRO A 42 -16.82 -10.75 -39.35
CA PRO A 42 -16.76 -10.69 -40.81
C PRO A 42 -16.89 -12.09 -41.44
N ALA A 43 -17.59 -12.21 -42.57
CA ALA A 43 -17.90 -13.50 -43.22
C ALA A 43 -16.66 -14.36 -43.52
N ASP A 44 -15.54 -13.72 -43.86
CA ASP A 44 -14.25 -14.39 -44.13
C ASP A 44 -13.62 -15.02 -42.87
N PHE A 45 -14.04 -14.59 -41.67
CA PHE A 45 -13.52 -15.08 -40.39
C PHE A 45 -14.31 -16.30 -39.87
N GLU A 46 -15.56 -16.46 -40.27
CA GLU A 46 -16.42 -17.59 -39.87
C GLU A 46 -15.94 -18.92 -40.47
N GLU A 47 -15.34 -18.89 -41.67
CA GLU A 47 -14.76 -20.06 -42.35
C GLU A 47 -13.44 -20.54 -41.71
N HIS A 48 -12.77 -19.69 -40.93
CA HIS A 48 -11.48 -19.97 -40.28
C HIS A 48 -11.58 -20.18 -38.77
N PHE A 49 -12.79 -20.26 -38.23
CA PHE A 49 -13.00 -20.35 -36.78
C PHE A 49 -13.45 -21.75 -36.33
N PHE A 50 -14.26 -22.44 -37.13
CA PHE A 50 -14.70 -23.81 -36.86
C PHE A 50 -13.78 -24.83 -37.52
N ASP A 51 -13.65 -25.99 -36.89
CA ASP A 51 -12.90 -27.15 -37.39
C ASP A 51 -11.38 -26.90 -37.60
N VAL A 52 -10.83 -25.86 -36.95
CA VAL A 52 -9.39 -25.56 -36.91
C VAL A 52 -8.85 -25.57 -35.47
N PRO A 53 -7.55 -25.84 -35.27
CA PRO A 53 -6.91 -25.74 -33.95
C PRO A 53 -6.86 -24.28 -33.45
N LEU A 54 -7.43 -24.04 -32.28
CA LEU A 54 -7.44 -22.75 -31.59
C LEU A 54 -6.68 -22.86 -30.26
N ALA A 55 -5.80 -21.90 -30.00
CA ALA A 55 -5.16 -21.74 -28.70
C ALA A 55 -6.15 -21.07 -27.75
N VAL A 56 -6.42 -21.71 -26.61
CA VAL A 56 -7.39 -21.24 -25.62
C VAL A 56 -6.85 -21.41 -24.21
N ARG A 57 -7.28 -20.53 -23.32
CA ARG A 57 -7.11 -20.77 -21.88
C ARG A 57 -8.22 -21.67 -21.39
N VAL A 58 -7.91 -22.64 -20.55
CA VAL A 58 -8.89 -23.51 -19.90
C VAL A 58 -8.89 -23.23 -18.41
N GLU A 59 -10.07 -22.99 -17.85
CA GLU A 59 -10.31 -22.86 -16.42
C GLU A 59 -11.32 -23.89 -15.93
N LEU A 60 -11.13 -24.32 -14.69
CA LEU A 60 -12.03 -25.16 -13.92
C LEU A 60 -12.47 -24.38 -12.69
N ASP A 61 -13.78 -24.15 -12.52
CA ASP A 61 -14.34 -23.44 -11.38
C ASP A 61 -13.65 -22.07 -11.12
N GLN A 62 -13.41 -21.32 -12.20
CA GLN A 62 -12.70 -20.01 -12.22
C GLN A 62 -11.22 -20.07 -11.83
N GLN A 63 -10.61 -21.26 -11.78
CA GLN A 63 -9.18 -21.46 -11.55
C GLN A 63 -8.52 -21.92 -12.85
N PRO A 64 -7.33 -21.39 -13.21
CA PRO A 64 -6.66 -21.81 -14.43
C PRO A 64 -6.27 -23.30 -14.33
N LEU A 65 -6.49 -24.04 -15.43
CA LEU A 65 -6.17 -25.46 -15.58
C LEU A 65 -4.99 -25.67 -16.54
N GLY A 66 -4.85 -24.76 -17.52
CA GLY A 66 -3.74 -24.66 -18.46
C GLY A 66 -4.12 -23.91 -19.73
N GLU A 67 -3.12 -23.66 -20.57
CA GLU A 67 -3.37 -23.30 -21.97
C GLU A 67 -3.45 -24.57 -22.81
N ALA A 68 -4.30 -24.57 -23.82
CA ALA A 68 -4.59 -25.75 -24.63
C ALA A 68 -4.86 -25.41 -26.08
N MET A 69 -4.64 -26.40 -26.95
CA MET A 69 -5.15 -26.40 -28.32
C MET A 69 -6.47 -27.16 -28.36
N VAL A 70 -7.52 -26.52 -28.85
CA VAL A 70 -8.87 -27.10 -28.99
C VAL A 70 -9.41 -26.92 -30.40
N VAL A 71 -10.39 -27.73 -30.78
CA VAL A 71 -11.17 -27.56 -32.01
C VAL A 71 -12.63 -27.31 -31.63
N LEU A 72 -13.22 -26.25 -32.20
CA LEU A 72 -14.64 -25.94 -32.06
C LEU A 72 -15.39 -26.39 -33.30
N SER A 73 -16.49 -27.08 -33.09
CA SER A 73 -17.35 -27.63 -34.14
C SER A 73 -18.65 -26.83 -34.26
N ARG A 74 -19.26 -26.87 -35.45
CA ARG A 74 -20.48 -26.09 -35.75
C ARG A 74 -21.73 -26.57 -35.01
N ASP A 75 -21.68 -27.75 -34.39
CA ASP A 75 -22.71 -28.32 -33.51
C ASP A 75 -22.48 -28.01 -32.03
N ASP A 76 -21.79 -26.89 -31.73
CA ASP A 76 -21.51 -26.41 -30.37
C ASP A 76 -20.70 -27.41 -29.53
N ARG A 77 -19.77 -28.19 -30.11
CA ARG A 77 -18.86 -29.07 -29.35
C ARG A 77 -17.42 -28.57 -29.36
N ILE A 78 -16.74 -28.74 -28.23
CA ILE A 78 -15.33 -28.48 -28.04
C ILE A 78 -14.55 -29.78 -27.90
N THR A 79 -13.46 -29.93 -28.65
CA THR A 79 -12.57 -31.09 -28.58
C THR A 79 -11.17 -30.64 -28.21
N LEU A 80 -10.61 -31.19 -27.14
CA LEU A 80 -9.22 -30.93 -26.76
C LEU A 80 -8.25 -31.74 -27.63
N LEU A 81 -7.24 -31.07 -28.19
CA LEU A 81 -6.10 -31.72 -28.84
C LEU A 81 -5.01 -32.02 -27.82
N GLU A 82 -4.49 -30.98 -27.17
CA GLU A 82 -3.44 -31.08 -26.16
C GLU A 82 -3.42 -29.85 -25.23
N PHE A 83 -2.83 -30.00 -24.05
CA PHE A 83 -2.44 -28.87 -23.20
C PHE A 83 -1.03 -28.42 -23.59
N THR A 84 -0.85 -27.13 -23.87
CA THR A 84 0.40 -26.53 -24.36
C THR A 84 1.22 -25.88 -23.25
N ASP A 85 0.56 -25.31 -22.24
CA ASP A 85 1.23 -24.76 -21.05
C ASP A 85 0.49 -25.17 -19.77
N THR A 86 1.26 -25.62 -18.78
CA THR A 86 0.80 -26.11 -17.48
C THR A 86 1.49 -25.44 -16.30
N SER A 87 2.30 -24.40 -16.56
CA SER A 87 3.16 -23.72 -15.59
C SER A 87 2.39 -22.99 -14.46
N GLU A 88 1.12 -22.62 -14.70
CA GLU A 88 0.34 -21.74 -13.81
C GLU A 88 -0.58 -22.42 -12.78
N ASN A 89 -0.56 -23.74 -12.54
CA ASN A 89 -1.78 -24.37 -12.00
C ASN A 89 -1.65 -25.14 -10.68
N ARG A 90 -2.64 -24.89 -9.81
CA ARG A 90 -2.94 -25.60 -8.56
C ARG A 90 -3.28 -27.08 -8.75
N PHE A 91 -3.67 -27.48 -9.96
CA PHE A 91 -4.06 -28.85 -10.30
C PHE A 91 -2.85 -29.71 -10.70
N GLY A 92 -2.76 -30.89 -10.09
CA GLY A 92 -1.71 -31.86 -10.38
C GLY A 92 -1.84 -32.52 -11.76
N PRO A 93 -0.81 -33.25 -12.23
CA PRO A 93 -0.85 -33.94 -13.52
C PRO A 93 -2.00 -34.98 -13.62
N VAL A 94 -2.40 -35.58 -12.50
CA VAL A 94 -3.51 -36.54 -12.44
C VAL A 94 -4.86 -35.87 -12.69
N GLU A 95 -5.13 -34.72 -12.06
CA GLU A 95 -6.36 -33.96 -12.29
C GLU A 95 -6.41 -33.38 -13.70
N ARG A 96 -5.27 -32.95 -14.24
CA ARG A 96 -5.22 -32.47 -15.61
C ARG A 96 -5.49 -33.57 -16.63
N GLU A 97 -4.94 -34.77 -16.45
CA GLU A 97 -5.23 -35.89 -17.35
C GLU A 97 -6.71 -36.31 -17.28
N LYS A 98 -7.32 -36.19 -16.10
CA LYS A 98 -8.76 -36.40 -15.91
C LYS A 98 -9.59 -35.45 -16.78
N TRP A 99 -9.33 -34.14 -16.70
CA TRP A 99 -10.03 -33.15 -17.53
C TRP A 99 -9.67 -33.23 -19.01
N ALA A 100 -8.43 -33.60 -19.32
CA ALA A 100 -8.03 -33.89 -20.70
C ALA A 100 -8.84 -35.05 -21.27
N SER A 101 -8.98 -36.13 -20.51
CA SER A 101 -9.78 -37.31 -20.89
C SER A 101 -11.26 -36.98 -21.06
N TYR A 102 -11.78 -36.01 -20.32
CA TYR A 102 -13.14 -35.51 -20.49
C TYR A 102 -13.32 -34.71 -21.78
N LEU A 103 -12.38 -33.83 -22.14
CA LEU A 103 -12.50 -32.95 -23.31
C LEU A 103 -12.06 -33.59 -24.64
N LYS A 104 -11.17 -34.58 -24.63
CA LYS A 104 -10.63 -35.26 -25.84
C LYS A 104 -11.70 -35.93 -26.74
N PRO A 105 -12.77 -36.56 -26.22
CA PRO A 105 -13.84 -37.15 -27.04
C PRO A 105 -14.78 -36.13 -27.72
N GLY A 106 -14.59 -34.84 -27.44
CA GLY A 106 -15.51 -33.78 -27.82
C GLY A 106 -16.68 -33.67 -26.84
N VAL A 107 -16.89 -32.48 -26.29
CA VAL A 107 -17.92 -32.18 -25.28
C VAL A 107 -18.85 -31.08 -25.79
N ALA A 108 -20.16 -31.24 -25.59
CA ALA A 108 -21.12 -30.19 -25.95
C ALA A 108 -21.00 -29.00 -25.01
N LEU A 109 -21.03 -27.78 -25.56
CA LEU A 109 -21.02 -26.53 -24.84
C LEU A 109 -22.42 -26.20 -24.29
N GLY A 110 -22.45 -25.54 -23.14
CA GLY A 110 -23.66 -25.23 -22.38
C GLY A 110 -23.80 -26.11 -21.14
N ASN A 111 -25.03 -26.19 -20.62
CA ASN A 111 -25.34 -27.01 -19.46
C ASN A 111 -25.17 -28.50 -19.79
N CYS A 112 -24.53 -29.25 -18.91
CA CYS A 112 -24.43 -30.69 -19.05
C CYS A 112 -25.82 -31.32 -18.87
N THR A 113 -26.28 -32.07 -19.88
CA THR A 113 -27.59 -32.75 -19.86
C THR A 113 -27.37 -34.25 -20.11
N GLY A 114 -27.80 -35.09 -19.17
CA GLY A 114 -27.62 -36.56 -19.23
C GLY A 114 -26.61 -37.09 -18.21
N SER A 115 -25.76 -38.04 -18.60
CA SER A 115 -24.70 -38.56 -17.73
C SER A 115 -23.53 -37.57 -17.68
N CYS A 116 -23.48 -36.76 -16.61
CA CYS A 116 -22.42 -35.79 -16.38
C CYS A 116 -21.31 -36.42 -15.52
N PRO A 117 -20.23 -36.97 -16.13
CA PRO A 117 -19.12 -37.49 -15.36
C PRO A 117 -18.49 -36.37 -14.54
N ASP A 118 -17.93 -36.74 -13.40
CA ASP A 118 -17.15 -35.82 -12.55
C ASP A 118 -17.89 -34.56 -12.08
N GLN A 119 -19.23 -34.65 -11.95
CA GLN A 119 -20.09 -33.60 -11.41
C GLN A 119 -20.02 -32.29 -12.24
N VAL A 120 -19.73 -32.38 -13.53
CA VAL A 120 -19.74 -31.21 -14.43
C VAL A 120 -21.16 -30.68 -14.57
N LEU A 121 -21.32 -29.38 -14.31
CA LEU A 121 -22.56 -28.64 -14.47
C LEU A 121 -22.66 -27.97 -15.84
N ALA A 122 -21.57 -27.37 -16.32
CA ALA A 122 -21.55 -26.69 -17.61
C ALA A 122 -20.13 -26.59 -18.19
N VAL A 123 -20.03 -26.52 -19.52
CA VAL A 123 -18.80 -26.16 -20.22
C VAL A 123 -19.12 -24.98 -21.13
N HIS A 124 -18.42 -23.86 -20.94
CA HIS A 124 -18.67 -22.63 -21.68
C HIS A 124 -17.44 -22.21 -22.46
N TYR A 125 -17.64 -21.69 -23.67
CA TYR A 125 -16.59 -21.05 -24.45
C TYR A 125 -16.92 -19.57 -24.64
N ASN A 126 -16.00 -18.70 -24.25
CA ASN A 126 -16.08 -17.27 -24.47
C ASN A 126 -15.17 -16.89 -25.65
N LEU A 127 -15.79 -16.49 -26.75
CA LEU A 127 -15.13 -16.07 -27.98
C LEU A 127 -14.26 -14.81 -27.81
N GLU A 128 -14.71 -13.85 -26.99
CA GLU A 128 -14.01 -12.57 -26.80
C GLU A 128 -12.66 -12.77 -26.11
N ASN A 129 -12.60 -13.72 -25.17
CA ASN A 129 -11.42 -13.96 -24.33
C ASN A 129 -10.68 -15.25 -24.69
N SER A 130 -11.12 -16.01 -25.70
CA SER A 130 -10.59 -17.35 -26.04
C SER A 130 -10.46 -18.25 -24.81
N LEU A 131 -11.52 -18.31 -24.00
CA LEU A 131 -11.55 -18.96 -22.69
C LEU A 131 -12.58 -20.09 -22.66
N VAL A 132 -12.13 -21.27 -22.22
CA VAL A 132 -12.99 -22.43 -21.91
C VAL A 132 -13.17 -22.50 -20.39
N SER A 133 -14.40 -22.38 -19.94
CA SER A 133 -14.76 -22.49 -18.52
C SER A 133 -15.52 -23.78 -18.26
N ILE A 134 -14.96 -24.66 -17.43
CA ILE A 134 -15.63 -25.87 -16.93
C ILE A 134 -16.15 -25.56 -15.53
N LEU A 135 -17.45 -25.74 -15.32
CA LEU A 135 -18.10 -25.56 -14.03
C LEU A 135 -18.52 -26.91 -13.46
N THR A 136 -18.23 -27.18 -12.19
CA THR A 136 -18.60 -28.42 -11.49
C THR A 136 -19.44 -28.14 -10.24
N GLU A 137 -20.08 -29.17 -9.67
CA GLU A 137 -20.74 -29.07 -8.36
C GLU A 137 -19.77 -28.72 -7.22
N ASN A 138 -18.46 -28.86 -7.45
CA ASN A 138 -17.43 -28.49 -6.49
C ASN A 138 -17.02 -27.02 -6.58
N ALA A 139 -17.58 -26.21 -7.49
CA ALA A 139 -17.29 -24.77 -7.59
C ALA A 139 -17.53 -24.03 -6.25
N GLU A 140 -18.50 -24.48 -5.46
CA GLU A 140 -18.79 -23.93 -4.12
C GLU A 140 -18.18 -24.74 -2.96
N ARG A 141 -17.60 -25.92 -3.24
CA ARG A 141 -16.88 -26.73 -2.24
C ARG A 141 -15.41 -26.36 -2.32
N ASP A 142 -14.91 -25.64 -1.34
CA ASP A 142 -13.52 -25.21 -1.27
C ASP A 142 -12.58 -26.45 -1.20
N VAL A 143 -12.15 -26.97 -2.36
CA VAL A 143 -11.23 -28.12 -2.46
C VAL A 143 -9.83 -27.66 -2.08
N GLN A 144 -9.57 -27.48 -0.78
CA GLN A 144 -8.24 -27.36 -0.13
C GLN A 144 -7.14 -26.79 -1.07
N ALA A 145 -7.17 -25.49 -1.32
CA ALA A 145 -6.04 -24.82 -1.95
C ALA A 145 -4.83 -25.02 -1.07
N LYS A 146 -3.64 -25.25 -1.65
CA LYS A 146 -2.38 -25.03 -0.93
C LYS A 146 -2.38 -23.56 -0.47
N ARG A 147 -2.80 -23.34 0.77
CA ARG A 147 -3.12 -22.03 1.34
C ARG A 147 -1.89 -21.28 1.83
N TYR A 148 -0.86 -22.04 2.16
CA TYR A 148 0.43 -21.55 2.59
C TYR A 148 1.49 -22.07 1.63
N PHE A 149 2.45 -21.23 1.32
CA PHE A 149 3.69 -21.69 0.72
C PHE A 149 4.41 -22.69 1.63
N GLU A 150 5.00 -23.72 1.05
CA GLU A 150 5.89 -24.63 1.79
C GLU A 150 7.22 -23.94 2.03
N GLN A 151 7.74 -24.04 3.26
CA GLN A 151 9.07 -23.56 3.56
C GLN A 151 10.12 -24.51 2.95
N PRO A 152 11.30 -23.99 2.55
CA PRO A 152 12.41 -24.81 2.08
C PRO A 152 12.78 -25.89 3.12
N GLU A 153 12.87 -27.16 2.72
CA GLU A 153 13.17 -28.27 3.64
C GLU A 153 14.52 -28.11 4.37
N GLY A 154 15.50 -27.47 3.73
CA GLY A 154 16.81 -27.15 4.31
C GLY A 154 16.91 -25.80 5.02
N GLY A 155 15.84 -24.99 4.96
CA GLY A 155 15.82 -23.60 5.36
C GLY A 155 16.73 -22.71 4.50
N SER A 156 16.68 -21.40 4.72
CA SER A 156 17.45 -20.42 3.96
C SER A 156 18.63 -19.87 4.76
N ARG A 157 19.65 -19.39 4.04
CA ARG A 157 20.83 -18.72 4.61
C ARG A 157 21.13 -17.46 3.83
N GLY A 158 20.99 -16.31 4.47
CA GLY A 158 21.29 -15.03 3.84
C GLY A 158 21.16 -13.87 4.81
N LEU A 159 21.71 -12.73 4.42
CA LEU A 159 21.62 -11.47 5.14
C LEU A 159 21.37 -10.35 4.13
N MET A 160 20.37 -9.52 4.40
CA MET A 160 20.16 -8.26 3.69
C MET A 160 20.28 -7.12 4.70
N VAL A 161 20.97 -6.05 4.32
CA VAL A 161 21.17 -4.85 5.14
C VAL A 161 20.84 -3.61 4.32
N ARG A 162 19.80 -2.87 4.73
CA ARG A 162 19.42 -1.57 4.18
C ARG A 162 20.17 -0.49 4.90
N ASN A 163 20.59 0.48 4.12
CA ASN A 163 21.19 1.70 4.62
C ASN A 163 20.38 2.85 4.03
N GLN A 164 19.72 3.60 4.92
CA GLN A 164 18.97 4.80 4.56
C GLN A 164 19.68 6.00 5.17
N LEU A 165 20.03 6.98 4.36
CA LEU A 165 20.58 8.25 4.82
C LEU A 165 19.67 9.38 4.35
N ASN A 166 19.10 10.12 5.30
CA ASN A 166 18.34 11.34 5.04
C ASN A 166 19.11 12.51 5.64
N LEU A 167 19.35 13.56 4.86
CA LEU A 167 20.00 14.79 5.29
C LEU A 167 19.10 15.97 4.96
N ASN A 168 19.08 16.98 5.83
CA ASN A 168 18.37 18.22 5.58
C ASN A 168 19.08 19.41 6.25
N GLY A 169 19.07 20.57 5.61
CA GLY A 169 19.68 21.78 6.17
C GLY A 169 19.52 22.98 5.24
N GLY A 170 20.03 24.14 5.66
CA GLY A 170 19.88 25.36 4.88
C GLY A 170 20.50 26.59 5.51
N GLN A 171 20.24 27.75 4.90
CA GLN A 171 20.57 29.04 5.48
C GLN A 171 19.72 29.27 6.74
N ASP A 172 20.39 29.61 7.84
CA ASP A 172 19.82 29.73 9.18
C ASP A 172 19.14 28.44 9.71
N GLN A 173 19.51 27.29 9.14
CA GLN A 173 19.03 25.98 9.57
C GLN A 173 20.22 25.02 9.74
N ASP A 174 20.44 24.58 10.97
CA ASP A 174 21.48 23.59 11.28
C ASP A 174 21.26 22.27 10.54
N LEU A 175 22.36 21.62 10.15
CA LEU A 175 22.34 20.33 9.47
C LEU A 175 21.71 19.27 10.39
N GLY A 176 20.57 18.76 9.95
CA GLY A 176 19.92 17.58 10.47
C GLY A 176 20.22 16.36 9.60
N GLY A 177 20.09 15.18 10.19
CA GLY A 177 20.19 13.95 9.44
C GLY A 177 19.71 12.73 10.20
N ARG A 178 19.33 11.69 9.46
CA ARG A 178 18.95 10.37 9.97
C ARG A 178 19.72 9.32 9.19
N TYR A 179 20.28 8.36 9.91
CA TYR A 179 20.77 7.12 9.35
C TYR A 179 19.94 5.96 9.89
N GLY A 180 19.22 5.27 9.01
CA GLY A 180 18.46 4.07 9.32
C GLY A 180 19.21 2.82 8.83
N LEU A 181 19.30 1.82 9.69
CA LEU A 181 19.85 0.51 9.36
C LEU A 181 18.77 -0.55 9.66
N GLU A 182 18.36 -1.25 8.62
CA GLU A 182 17.41 -2.36 8.69
C GLU A 182 18.11 -3.62 8.19
N ALA A 183 18.20 -4.67 9.00
CA ALA A 183 18.82 -5.91 8.60
C ALA A 183 17.85 -7.08 8.81
N SER A 184 17.76 -7.93 7.78
CA SER A 184 16.99 -9.17 7.81
C SER A 184 17.91 -10.32 7.44
N ALA A 185 18.07 -11.28 8.35
CA ALA A 185 18.80 -12.50 8.09
C ALA A 185 17.85 -13.69 8.07
N SER A 186 18.27 -14.74 7.38
CA SER A 186 17.66 -16.06 7.49
C SER A 186 18.74 -17.08 7.81
N LEU A 187 18.46 -17.95 8.77
CA LEU A 187 19.31 -19.06 9.20
C LEU A 187 18.43 -20.29 9.46
N GLY A 188 18.40 -21.21 8.49
CA GLY A 188 17.49 -22.35 8.52
C GLY A 188 16.04 -21.88 8.36
N ASN A 189 15.16 -22.31 9.27
CA ASN A 189 13.74 -21.91 9.25
C ASN A 189 13.47 -20.74 10.21
N TRP A 190 14.53 -20.04 10.62
CA TRP A 190 14.45 -18.84 11.44
C TRP A 190 14.85 -17.62 10.63
N SER A 191 14.14 -16.53 10.86
CA SER A 191 14.48 -15.20 10.37
C SER A 191 14.90 -14.33 11.55
N GLN A 192 15.87 -13.45 11.35
CA GLN A 192 16.30 -12.49 12.35
C GLN A 192 16.12 -11.09 11.79
N THR A 193 15.53 -10.21 12.60
CA THR A 193 15.28 -8.82 12.23
C THR A 193 16.04 -7.92 13.18
N PHE A 194 16.68 -6.89 12.64
CA PHE A 194 17.33 -5.83 13.39
C PHE A 194 16.99 -4.48 12.76
N ASN A 195 16.55 -3.53 13.59
CA ASN A 195 16.22 -2.18 13.15
C ASN A 195 16.84 -1.17 14.11
N MET A 196 17.71 -0.32 13.59
CA MET A 196 18.41 0.72 14.32
C MET A 196 18.32 2.06 13.60
N GLN A 197 18.19 3.12 14.38
CA GLN A 197 18.19 4.48 13.89
C GLN A 197 19.21 5.32 14.65
N LEU A 198 19.97 6.11 13.89
CA LEU A 198 20.76 7.22 14.37
C LEU A 198 20.15 8.51 13.79
N ALA A 199 20.08 9.57 14.57
CA ALA A 199 19.63 10.86 14.09
C ALA A 199 20.38 11.99 14.78
N ARG A 200 20.68 13.02 14.02
CA ARG A 200 21.01 14.34 14.54
C ARG A 200 19.85 15.25 14.18
N LEU A 201 19.19 15.72 15.21
CA LEU A 201 18.01 16.54 15.04
C LEU A 201 18.48 17.99 14.88
N GLY A 202 18.50 18.51 13.65
CA GLY A 202 19.01 19.86 13.33
C GLY A 202 18.56 20.91 14.35
N GLY A 203 19.54 21.64 14.89
CA GLY A 203 19.42 22.68 15.90
C GLY A 203 20.75 22.90 16.63
N PRO A 204 20.80 23.82 17.62
CA PRO A 204 22.04 24.18 18.34
C PRO A 204 22.58 23.08 19.26
N ASP A 205 21.83 21.98 19.45
CA ASP A 205 22.27 20.84 20.23
C ASP A 205 23.01 19.83 19.33
N ASP A 206 24.25 19.53 19.67
CA ASP A 206 25.11 18.57 18.96
C ASP A 206 24.77 17.10 19.28
N LYS A 207 23.71 16.85 20.05
CA LYS A 207 23.36 15.52 20.53
C LYS A 207 23.02 14.55 19.38
N LEU A 208 23.77 13.45 19.34
CA LEU A 208 23.44 12.29 18.51
C LEU A 208 22.39 11.44 19.21
N TYR A 209 21.23 11.33 18.58
CA TYR A 209 20.17 10.44 18.98
C TYR A 209 20.38 9.05 18.36
N HIS A 210 20.16 8.01 19.14
CA HIS A 210 20.24 6.62 18.69
C HIS A 210 19.11 5.84 19.34
N ALA A 211 18.55 4.87 18.62
CA ALA A 211 17.55 3.94 19.13
C ALA A 211 17.63 2.63 18.34
N VAL A 212 17.66 1.51 19.05
CA VAL A 212 17.29 0.21 18.46
C VAL A 212 15.80 0.05 18.67
N HIS A 213 15.07 -0.27 17.62
CA HIS A 213 13.61 -0.42 17.64
C HIS A 213 13.20 -1.88 17.69
N GLU A 214 13.95 -2.76 17.01
CA GLU A 214 13.67 -4.18 16.94
C GLU A 214 14.98 -4.98 16.87
N LEU A 215 15.02 -6.11 17.58
CA LEU A 215 16.07 -7.11 17.53
C LEU A 215 15.46 -8.45 17.97
N TYR A 216 14.94 -9.23 17.03
CA TYR A 216 14.26 -10.48 17.34
C TYR A 216 14.59 -11.59 16.35
N THR A 217 14.34 -12.83 16.76
CA THR A 217 14.33 -14.01 15.91
C THR A 217 12.91 -14.55 15.81
N GLN A 218 12.48 -14.92 14.62
CA GLN A 218 11.13 -15.39 14.32
C GLN A 218 11.15 -16.67 13.50
N ARG A 219 10.35 -17.63 13.92
CA ARG A 219 10.08 -18.87 13.18
C ARG A 219 8.67 -18.81 12.64
N GLU A 220 8.55 -18.92 11.32
CA GLU A 220 7.26 -19.13 10.67
C GLU A 220 6.83 -20.59 10.79
N LEU A 221 5.55 -20.79 11.04
CA LEU A 221 4.86 -22.07 11.03
C LEU A 221 3.67 -21.95 10.07
N GLN A 222 3.00 -23.05 9.77
CA GLN A 222 1.80 -22.99 8.93
C GLN A 222 0.67 -22.26 9.68
N GLY A 223 0.38 -21.02 9.27
CA GLY A 223 -0.67 -20.18 9.86
C GLY A 223 -0.33 -19.53 11.19
N SER A 224 0.88 -19.71 11.73
CA SER A 224 1.31 -19.07 12.99
C SER A 224 2.80 -18.74 12.99
N PHE A 225 3.25 -17.93 13.93
CA PHE A 225 4.66 -17.59 14.12
C PHE A 225 5.04 -17.62 15.60
N LEU A 226 6.33 -17.87 15.87
CA LEU A 226 6.94 -17.71 17.19
C LEU A 226 8.08 -16.69 17.09
N ARG A 227 7.99 -15.61 17.88
CA ARG A 227 8.96 -14.52 17.93
C ARG A 227 9.59 -14.44 19.32
N LEU A 228 10.92 -14.30 19.36
CA LEU A 228 11.72 -14.20 20.58
C LEU A 228 12.69 -13.01 20.45
N GLY A 229 12.77 -12.16 21.48
CA GLY A 229 13.74 -11.08 21.52
C GLY A 229 13.13 -9.73 21.87
N TYR A 230 13.74 -8.67 21.35
CA TYR A 230 13.32 -7.28 21.52
C TYR A 230 12.44 -6.85 20.36
N PHE A 231 11.17 -6.53 20.63
CA PHE A 231 10.22 -6.16 19.60
C PHE A 231 9.18 -5.17 20.12
N THR A 232 8.55 -4.45 19.20
CA THR A 232 7.29 -3.77 19.52
C THR A 232 6.16 -4.80 19.48
N PRO A 233 5.38 -5.01 20.55
CA PRO A 233 4.34 -6.03 20.60
C PRO A 233 3.13 -5.71 19.72
N ASN A 234 3.32 -5.64 18.41
CA ASN A 234 2.30 -5.31 17.42
C ASN A 234 1.48 -6.55 17.01
N SER A 235 0.22 -6.34 16.60
CA SER A 235 -0.63 -7.37 16.02
C SER A 235 -0.64 -7.26 14.49
N GLU A 236 0.23 -8.01 13.81
CA GLU A 236 0.21 -8.12 12.35
C GLU A 236 -1.02 -8.93 11.91
N GLY A 237 -1.84 -8.40 10.98
CA GLY A 237 -2.98 -9.13 10.38
C GLY A 237 -4.17 -9.41 11.31
N LEU A 238 -4.23 -8.76 12.47
CA LEU A 238 -5.22 -8.94 13.53
C LEU A 238 -5.89 -7.61 13.89
N THR A 239 -6.94 -7.62 14.73
CA THR A 239 -7.66 -6.39 15.09
C THR A 239 -6.73 -5.35 15.67
N ARG A 240 -7.05 -4.08 15.43
CA ARG A 240 -6.30 -2.94 15.96
C ARG A 240 -6.03 -3.13 17.45
N GLN A 241 -4.76 -3.15 17.82
CA GLN A 241 -4.38 -3.04 19.22
C GLN A 241 -4.73 -1.65 19.75
N PRO A 242 -5.15 -1.54 21.02
CA PRO A 242 -5.34 -0.25 21.67
C PRO A 242 -4.07 0.60 21.57
N ARG A 243 -4.25 1.91 21.48
CA ARG A 243 -3.18 2.88 21.20
C ARG A 243 -2.05 2.81 22.26
N THR A 244 -0.82 2.78 21.77
CA THR A 244 0.43 2.97 22.54
C THR A 244 0.53 4.41 23.05
N PHE A 245 1.13 4.61 24.23
CA PHE A 245 1.11 5.93 24.87
C PHE A 245 2.25 6.83 24.40
N GLY A 246 1.93 8.07 24.02
CA GLY A 246 2.92 9.06 23.62
C GLY A 246 3.49 8.82 22.23
N THR A 247 4.68 9.35 21.97
CA THR A 247 5.34 9.37 20.65
C THR A 247 6.38 8.28 20.46
N SER A 248 6.58 7.38 21.44
CA SER A 248 7.62 6.35 21.41
C SER A 248 7.02 4.95 21.33
N PRO A 249 7.63 4.01 20.58
CA PRO A 249 7.14 2.63 20.49
C PRO A 249 7.33 1.92 21.83
N ASP A 250 6.27 1.27 22.32
CA ASP A 250 6.32 0.50 23.57
C ASP A 250 6.97 -0.86 23.33
N THR A 251 8.30 -0.88 23.31
CA THR A 251 9.14 -2.06 23.06
C THR A 251 9.27 -2.95 24.29
N ALA A 252 9.30 -4.26 24.07
CA ALA A 252 9.48 -5.26 25.11
C ALA A 252 10.52 -6.30 24.71
N VAL A 253 11.22 -6.86 25.70
CA VAL A 253 11.99 -8.10 25.53
C VAL A 253 11.12 -9.25 26.01
N GLY A 254 10.86 -10.22 25.15
CA GLY A 254 10.04 -11.35 25.54
C GLY A 254 9.77 -12.37 24.43
N VAL A 255 8.60 -12.97 24.54
CA VAL A 255 8.08 -13.99 23.63
C VAL A 255 6.75 -13.54 23.07
N MET A 256 6.54 -13.79 21.78
CA MET A 256 5.26 -13.57 21.12
C MET A 256 4.91 -14.78 20.26
N TYR A 257 3.64 -15.18 20.29
CA TYR A 257 3.09 -16.25 19.47
C TYR A 257 1.74 -15.80 18.90
N GLY A 258 1.58 -15.89 17.58
CA GLY A 258 0.37 -15.41 16.94
C GLY A 258 0.11 -16.04 15.57
N SER A 259 -1.05 -15.75 15.01
CA SER A 259 -1.42 -16.11 13.65
C SER A 259 -0.57 -15.36 12.63
N SER A 260 -0.20 -16.02 11.54
CA SER A 260 0.66 -15.46 10.49
C SER A 260 0.05 -15.65 9.12
N ASP A 261 0.05 -14.59 8.31
CA ASP A 261 -0.28 -14.63 6.89
C ASP A 261 0.96 -14.41 6.01
N SER A 262 2.17 -14.43 6.58
CA SER A 262 3.40 -14.20 5.82
C SER A 262 3.65 -15.27 4.72
N LEU A 263 3.11 -16.47 4.92
CA LEU A 263 3.08 -17.56 3.93
C LEU A 263 1.83 -17.54 3.03
N ALA A 264 0.88 -16.64 3.27
CA ALA A 264 -0.35 -16.55 2.50
C ALA A 264 -0.10 -15.75 1.20
N ILE A 265 -0.67 -16.23 0.10
CA ILE A 265 -0.60 -15.57 -1.21
C ILE A 265 -1.36 -14.24 -1.11
N ASN A 266 -0.66 -13.11 -0.97
CA ASN A 266 -1.31 -11.82 -0.89
C ASN A 266 -0.56 -10.75 -1.69
N SER A 267 -1.31 -9.95 -2.45
CA SER A 267 -0.79 -8.83 -3.22
C SER A 267 -0.81 -7.55 -2.38
N PRO A 268 0.12 -6.60 -2.61
CA PRO A 268 0.07 -5.29 -1.98
C PRO A 268 -1.22 -4.55 -2.37
N MET A 269 -2.11 -4.32 -1.41
CA MET A 269 -3.36 -3.57 -1.58
C MET A 269 -3.26 -2.17 -0.94
N PRO A 270 -3.95 -1.14 -1.46
CA PRO A 270 -4.13 0.12 -0.73
C PRO A 270 -5.02 -0.08 0.50
N SER A 271 -5.01 0.89 1.43
CA SER A 271 -5.99 0.97 2.52
C SER A 271 -7.41 1.00 1.96
N VAL A 272 -8.30 0.19 2.54
CA VAL A 272 -9.72 0.15 2.14
C VAL A 272 -10.37 1.52 2.32
N TYR A 273 -10.01 2.20 3.41
CA TYR A 273 -10.44 3.57 3.69
C TYR A 273 -9.32 4.53 3.25
N PRO A 274 -9.57 5.40 2.25
CA PRO A 274 -8.57 6.35 1.78
C PRO A 274 -8.23 7.39 2.85
N ILE A 275 -6.96 7.73 2.98
CA ILE A 275 -6.50 8.80 3.85
C ILE A 275 -6.37 10.08 3.01
N TYR A 276 -7.00 11.16 3.49
CA TYR A 276 -7.02 12.44 2.80
C TYR A 276 -6.16 13.47 3.52
N VAL A 277 -5.41 14.24 2.73
CA VAL A 277 -4.67 15.40 3.19
C VAL A 277 -5.04 16.59 2.32
N THR A 278 -5.06 17.79 2.91
CA THR A 278 -5.37 18.99 2.13
C THR A 278 -4.28 20.03 2.31
N ALA A 279 -3.44 20.19 1.29
CA ALA A 279 -2.34 21.14 1.30
C ALA A 279 -2.79 22.51 0.76
N ASN A 280 -2.30 23.60 1.35
CA ASN A 280 -2.48 24.98 0.87
C ASN A 280 -1.52 25.34 -0.27
N ARG A 281 -0.41 24.62 -0.40
CA ARG A 281 0.61 24.74 -1.46
C ARG A 281 1.21 23.37 -1.74
N GLN A 282 2.12 23.29 -2.71
CA GLN A 282 2.95 22.10 -2.87
C GLN A 282 3.76 21.88 -1.58
N GLY A 283 3.73 20.67 -1.05
CA GLY A 283 4.41 20.30 0.18
C GLY A 283 4.76 18.81 0.21
N SER A 284 5.08 18.33 1.41
CA SER A 284 5.32 16.91 1.68
C SER A 284 4.49 16.44 2.85
N VAL A 285 4.12 15.17 2.84
CA VAL A 285 3.45 14.50 3.94
C VAL A 285 4.40 13.46 4.51
N GLU A 286 4.63 13.54 5.80
CA GLU A 286 5.39 12.58 6.57
C GLU A 286 4.39 11.70 7.34
N ILE A 287 4.47 10.39 7.14
CA ILE A 287 3.59 9.39 7.76
C ILE A 287 4.40 8.69 8.85
N TYR A 288 4.05 8.93 10.11
CA TYR A 288 4.69 8.32 11.27
C TYR A 288 3.80 7.23 11.89
N ARG A 289 4.43 6.23 12.49
CA ARG A 289 3.79 5.25 13.37
C ARG A 289 4.67 5.06 14.59
N ASP A 290 4.12 5.23 15.78
CA ASP A 290 4.89 5.07 17.03
C ASP A 290 6.20 5.91 17.02
N GLY A 291 6.15 7.14 16.47
CA GLY A 291 7.32 8.01 16.32
C GLY A 291 8.29 7.64 15.18
N LEU A 292 8.10 6.49 14.54
CA LEU A 292 8.89 6.04 13.39
C LEU A 292 8.30 6.59 12.10
N LEU A 293 9.08 7.34 11.34
CA LEU A 293 8.70 7.74 9.98
C LEU A 293 8.62 6.49 9.10
N LEU A 294 7.41 6.16 8.66
CA LEU A 294 7.12 5.05 7.74
C LEU A 294 7.36 5.43 6.28
N ASN A 295 6.91 6.62 5.87
CA ASN A 295 6.97 7.06 4.48
C ASN A 295 6.84 8.59 4.38
N THR A 296 7.47 9.18 3.36
CA THR A 296 7.30 10.60 3.00
C THR A 296 6.83 10.71 1.56
N GLN A 297 5.79 11.51 1.31
CA GLN A 297 5.18 11.68 -0.02
C GLN A 297 5.07 13.16 -0.39
N SER A 298 5.47 13.55 -1.60
CA SER A 298 5.17 14.89 -2.10
C SER A 298 3.69 15.01 -2.44
N VAL A 299 3.05 16.09 -2.01
CA VAL A 299 1.64 16.36 -2.26
C VAL A 299 1.46 17.72 -2.94
N PRO A 300 0.69 17.80 -4.04
CA PRO A 300 0.31 19.08 -4.61
C PRO A 300 -0.75 19.77 -3.74
N ALA A 301 -0.95 21.07 -3.98
CA ALA A 301 -2.00 21.84 -3.33
C ALA A 301 -3.40 21.22 -3.54
N GLY A 302 -4.30 21.40 -2.57
CA GLY A 302 -5.66 20.89 -2.57
C GLY A 302 -5.82 19.50 -1.92
N LEU A 303 -7.01 18.92 -2.08
CA LEU A 303 -7.44 17.64 -1.47
C LEU A 303 -6.81 16.43 -2.15
N GLN A 304 -5.81 15.83 -1.54
CA GLN A 304 -5.12 14.65 -2.06
C GLN A 304 -5.49 13.41 -1.27
N THR A 305 -5.48 12.28 -1.96
CA THR A 305 -5.50 10.96 -1.34
C THR A 305 -4.08 10.46 -1.25
N LEU A 306 -3.64 10.01 -0.07
CA LEU A 306 -2.31 9.45 0.12
C LEU A 306 -2.19 8.07 -0.49
N ASP A 307 -1.02 7.75 -1.06
CA ASP A 307 -0.73 6.40 -1.51
C ASP A 307 -0.35 5.52 -0.33
N THR A 308 -1.26 4.62 0.05
CA THR A 308 -1.08 3.71 1.18
C THR A 308 -0.59 2.32 0.77
N ARG A 309 -0.35 2.08 -0.53
CA ARG A 309 0.27 0.82 -1.01
C ARG A 309 1.63 0.54 -0.38
N PRO A 310 2.59 1.50 -0.30
CA PRO A 310 3.90 1.24 0.31
C PRO A 310 3.86 1.08 1.83
N LEU A 311 2.73 1.42 2.47
CA LEU A 311 2.58 1.23 3.92
C LEU A 311 2.40 -0.27 4.25
N PRO A 312 2.86 -0.75 5.41
CA PRO A 312 2.63 -2.12 5.87
C PRO A 312 1.17 -2.56 5.81
N GLY A 313 0.93 -3.86 5.67
CA GLY A 313 -0.40 -4.44 5.92
C GLY A 313 -0.78 -4.36 7.40
N GLY A 314 -2.08 -4.53 7.70
CA GLY A 314 -2.63 -4.52 9.05
C GLY A 314 -3.61 -3.36 9.30
N ILE A 315 -4.09 -3.27 10.54
CA ILE A 315 -5.00 -2.23 11.00
C ILE A 315 -4.29 -1.45 12.12
N TYR A 316 -3.85 -0.22 11.82
CA TYR A 316 -3.06 0.60 12.74
C TYR A 316 -3.22 2.09 12.46
N GLU A 317 -2.98 2.92 13.46
CA GLU A 317 -3.03 4.38 13.35
C GLU A 317 -1.68 4.93 12.88
N VAL A 318 -1.73 6.01 12.11
CA VAL A 318 -0.56 6.77 11.68
C VAL A 318 -0.77 8.24 11.98
N GLU A 319 0.31 8.89 12.41
CA GLU A 319 0.38 10.33 12.51
C GLU A 319 0.80 10.89 11.14
N VAL A 320 -0.07 11.68 10.53
CA VAL A 320 0.14 12.30 9.23
C VAL A 320 0.49 13.76 9.45
N ARG A 321 1.74 14.13 9.17
CA ARG A 321 2.23 15.51 9.25
C ARG A 321 2.31 16.10 7.85
N LEU A 322 1.57 17.18 7.61
CA LEU A 322 1.71 17.99 6.42
C LEU A 322 2.77 19.06 6.64
N VAL A 323 3.82 19.03 5.83
CA VAL A 323 4.93 19.97 5.85
C VAL A 323 4.84 20.89 4.64
N GLU A 324 4.72 22.19 4.88
CA GLU A 324 4.71 23.23 3.84
C GLU A 324 5.81 24.25 4.15
N ASP A 325 6.67 24.54 3.19
CA ASP A 325 7.85 25.41 3.36
C ASP A 325 8.74 25.02 4.55
N GLY A 326 8.93 23.71 4.76
CA GLY A 326 9.76 23.19 5.86
C GLY A 326 9.14 23.32 7.25
N GLN A 327 7.87 23.72 7.37
CA GLN A 327 7.14 23.78 8.64
C GLN A 327 5.93 22.87 8.65
N ILE A 328 5.66 22.24 9.80
CA ILE A 328 4.47 21.42 10.00
C ILE A 328 3.24 22.35 10.06
N THR A 329 2.34 22.23 9.10
CA THR A 329 1.12 23.05 9.00
C THR A 329 -0.13 22.34 9.51
N SER A 330 -0.12 21.01 9.47
CA SER A 330 -1.19 20.16 10.00
C SER A 330 -0.63 18.85 10.50
N THR A 331 -1.15 18.37 11.63
CA THR A 331 -0.89 17.03 12.17
C THR A 331 -2.22 16.37 12.44
N THR A 332 -2.50 15.26 11.77
CA THR A 332 -3.73 14.49 11.94
C THR A 332 -3.42 13.04 12.25
N GLN A 333 -4.27 12.41 13.05
CA GLN A 333 -4.23 10.97 13.26
C GLN A 333 -5.20 10.29 12.31
N GLU A 334 -4.71 9.32 11.55
CA GLU A 334 -5.46 8.63 10.50
C GLU A 334 -5.30 7.11 10.65
N LEU A 335 -6.36 6.34 10.39
CA LEU A 335 -6.32 4.89 10.49
C LEU A 335 -5.99 4.27 9.13
N VAL A 336 -4.88 3.53 9.07
CA VAL A 336 -4.57 2.63 7.95
C VAL A 336 -5.29 1.32 8.16
N TYR A 337 -6.13 0.94 7.20
CA TYR A 337 -6.94 -0.26 7.26
C TYR A 337 -6.65 -1.15 6.05
N LYS A 338 -5.72 -2.08 6.25
CA LYS A 338 -5.26 -3.04 5.25
C LYS A 338 -5.32 -4.47 5.83
N PRO A 339 -6.51 -4.98 6.18
CA PRO A 339 -6.62 -6.33 6.70
C PRO A 339 -6.13 -7.33 5.65
N SER A 340 -5.55 -8.44 6.08
CA SER A 340 -5.40 -9.59 5.21
C SER A 340 -6.79 -10.16 4.88
N ASN A 341 -6.99 -10.68 3.66
CA ASN A 341 -8.26 -11.20 3.18
C ASN A 341 -8.68 -12.48 3.93
N TRP A 342 -9.09 -12.32 5.19
CA TRP A 342 -9.47 -13.41 6.07
C TRP A 342 -10.98 -13.61 6.06
N ARG A 343 -11.46 -14.52 5.22
CA ARG A 343 -12.89 -14.84 5.09
C ARG A 343 -13.19 -16.34 5.15
N ASN A 344 -12.21 -17.15 5.55
CA ASN A 344 -12.31 -18.61 5.56
C ASN A 344 -12.92 -19.13 6.87
N LEU A 345 -14.02 -19.89 6.76
CA LEU A 345 -14.75 -20.48 7.89
C LEU A 345 -14.09 -21.69 8.55
N ASP A 346 -13.06 -22.28 7.94
CA ASP A 346 -12.25 -23.37 8.50
C ASP A 346 -11.20 -22.85 9.50
N ASP A 347 -10.87 -21.56 9.41
CA ASP A 347 -9.91 -20.89 10.27
C ASP A 347 -10.58 -19.65 10.87
N ARG A 348 -11.51 -19.88 11.81
CA ARG A 348 -12.34 -18.80 12.37
C ARG A 348 -11.66 -17.97 13.45
N TRP A 349 -10.48 -18.38 13.89
CA TRP A 349 -9.78 -17.74 14.99
C TRP A 349 -8.43 -17.22 14.53
N ARG A 350 -8.18 -15.95 14.81
CA ARG A 350 -6.82 -15.43 14.80
C ARG A 350 -6.49 -14.91 16.17
N TYR A 351 -5.23 -15.03 16.56
CA TYR A 351 -4.79 -14.63 17.88
C TYR A 351 -3.36 -14.11 17.85
N ASN A 352 -3.02 -13.25 18.80
CA ASN A 352 -1.65 -12.86 19.09
C ASN A 352 -1.50 -12.74 20.60
N LEU A 353 -0.48 -13.37 21.15
CA LEU A 353 -0.19 -13.45 22.57
C LEU A 353 1.26 -13.04 22.75
N PHE A 354 1.53 -12.16 23.72
CA PHE A 354 2.91 -11.83 24.08
C PHE A 354 3.04 -11.64 25.58
N ALA A 355 4.24 -11.90 26.07
CA ALA A 355 4.64 -11.62 27.44
C ALA A 355 6.13 -11.30 27.49
N GLY A 356 6.51 -10.36 28.34
CA GLY A 356 7.88 -9.91 28.47
C GLY A 356 8.04 -8.79 29.48
N GLU A 357 9.14 -8.07 29.34
CA GLU A 357 9.51 -6.93 30.17
C GLU A 357 9.70 -5.71 29.27
N GLU A 358 9.11 -4.58 29.67
CA GLU A 358 9.35 -3.30 29.00
C GLU A 358 10.81 -2.94 29.12
N SER A 359 11.45 -2.73 27.98
CA SER A 359 12.88 -2.50 27.93
C SER A 359 13.21 -1.45 26.89
N LYS A 360 14.35 -0.80 27.09
CA LYS A 360 14.90 0.21 26.20
C LYS A 360 16.27 -0.29 25.75
N LEU A 361 16.40 -0.64 24.46
CA LEU A 361 17.66 -1.14 23.92
C LEU A 361 18.39 -0.01 23.18
N LEU A 362 19.59 0.36 23.66
CA LEU A 362 20.46 1.38 23.04
C LEU A 362 19.68 2.59 22.52
N SER A 363 18.89 3.22 23.39
CA SER A 363 18.09 4.38 23.02
C SER A 363 18.34 5.57 23.94
N ASN A 364 18.39 6.78 23.38
CA ASN A 364 18.47 8.04 24.12
C ASN A 364 17.40 9.07 23.68
N TRP A 365 16.37 8.63 22.95
CA TRP A 365 15.29 9.48 22.44
C TRP A 365 14.40 10.05 23.55
N ASP A 366 13.83 9.22 24.45
CA ASP A 366 12.92 9.69 25.54
C ASP A 366 13.01 8.88 26.86
N GLN A 367 12.33 9.36 27.91
CA GLN A 367 12.13 8.69 29.22
C GLN A 367 11.13 7.53 29.09
N GLN A 368 11.55 6.41 28.53
CA GLN A 368 10.76 5.18 28.52
C GLN A 368 10.95 4.44 29.85
N SER A 369 9.86 4.04 30.51
CA SER A 369 9.94 3.15 31.68
C SER A 369 10.53 1.80 31.25
N SER A 370 11.54 1.33 31.96
CA SER A 370 12.11 0.00 31.79
C SER A 370 11.93 -0.79 33.07
N GLY A 371 11.73 -2.10 32.97
CA GLY A 371 11.67 -3.00 34.12
C GLY A 371 10.27 -3.45 34.53
N SER A 372 9.22 -2.88 33.96
CA SER A 372 7.85 -3.30 34.24
C SER A 372 7.47 -4.51 33.37
N ALA A 373 6.83 -5.51 33.98
CA ALA A 373 6.29 -6.63 33.24
C ALA A 373 5.17 -6.18 32.30
N THR A 374 5.15 -6.70 31.07
CA THR A 374 4.12 -6.44 30.06
C THR A 374 3.62 -7.75 29.47
N ALA A 375 2.32 -7.82 29.25
CA ALA A 375 1.69 -8.95 28.58
C ALA A 375 0.46 -8.45 27.83
N GLY A 376 0.08 -9.16 26.78
CA GLY A 376 -1.13 -8.84 26.05
C GLY A 376 -1.61 -9.97 25.18
N ALA A 377 -2.89 -9.92 24.87
CA ALA A 377 -3.60 -10.86 24.02
C ALA A 377 -4.55 -10.09 23.10
N SER A 378 -4.60 -10.48 21.84
CA SER A 378 -5.62 -10.05 20.89
C SER A 378 -6.18 -11.25 20.16
N VAL A 379 -7.49 -11.30 19.98
CA VAL A 379 -8.20 -12.40 19.33
C VAL A 379 -9.23 -11.83 18.37
N ASN A 380 -9.24 -12.35 17.15
CA ASN A 380 -10.33 -12.12 16.20
C ASN A 380 -11.11 -13.41 16.00
N TYR A 381 -12.41 -13.26 15.81
CA TYR A 381 -13.34 -14.33 15.49
C TYR A 381 -14.11 -14.01 14.20
N LEU A 382 -13.97 -14.85 13.18
CA LEU A 382 -14.78 -14.79 11.96
C LEU A 382 -16.16 -15.39 12.25
N MET A 383 -17.06 -14.55 12.73
CA MET A 383 -18.45 -14.94 13.04
C MET A 383 -19.23 -15.29 11.78
N HIS A 384 -18.95 -14.58 10.69
CA HIS A 384 -19.54 -14.78 9.36
C HIS A 384 -18.50 -14.41 8.29
N PRO A 385 -18.53 -14.90 7.04
CA PRO A 385 -17.59 -14.49 5.98
C PRO A 385 -17.54 -12.99 5.68
N ARG A 386 -18.42 -12.21 6.30
CA ARG A 386 -18.54 -10.76 6.20
C ARG A 386 -18.49 -10.04 7.56
N VAL A 387 -18.34 -10.76 8.67
CA VAL A 387 -18.35 -10.20 10.03
C VAL A 387 -17.19 -10.79 10.82
N ILE A 388 -16.25 -9.93 11.21
CA ILE A 388 -15.13 -10.26 12.07
C ILE A 388 -15.29 -9.49 13.37
N LEU A 389 -15.24 -10.20 14.49
CA LEU A 389 -15.26 -9.61 15.83
C LEU A 389 -13.86 -9.65 16.44
N GLY A 390 -13.48 -8.59 17.13
CA GLY A 390 -12.17 -8.43 17.75
C GLY A 390 -12.26 -8.19 19.24
N LEU A 391 -11.31 -8.75 19.98
CA LEU A 391 -11.08 -8.49 21.40
C LEU A 391 -9.58 -8.34 21.65
N SER A 392 -9.20 -7.39 22.48
CA SER A 392 -7.81 -7.17 22.86
C SER A 392 -7.69 -6.74 24.32
N ALA A 393 -6.63 -7.15 24.98
CA ALA A 393 -6.23 -6.71 26.31
C ALA A 393 -4.71 -6.66 26.39
N ARG A 394 -4.16 -5.61 26.99
CA ARG A 394 -2.72 -5.38 27.14
C ARG A 394 -2.42 -4.66 28.44
N GLN A 395 -1.35 -5.07 29.11
CA GLN A 395 -0.74 -4.32 30.19
C GLN A 395 0.50 -3.60 29.69
N ILE A 396 0.54 -2.28 29.83
CA ILE A 396 1.58 -1.41 29.26
C ILE A 396 1.83 -0.22 30.19
N ARG A 397 3.08 0.03 30.56
CA ARG A 397 3.51 1.02 31.57
C ARG A 397 2.67 0.92 32.86
N GLU A 398 2.46 -0.31 33.32
CA GLU A 398 1.64 -0.66 34.49
C GLU A 398 0.13 -0.30 34.37
N LYS A 399 -0.33 0.10 33.18
CA LYS A 399 -1.72 0.42 32.89
C LYS A 399 -2.37 -0.69 32.09
N LEU A 400 -3.60 -1.04 32.46
CA LEU A 400 -4.42 -1.98 31.69
C LEU A 400 -5.16 -1.26 30.56
N GLN A 401 -5.09 -1.85 29.37
CA GLN A 401 -5.85 -1.45 28.19
C GLN A 401 -6.67 -2.64 27.69
N TYR A 402 -7.90 -2.40 27.28
CA TYR A 402 -8.73 -3.42 26.62
C TYR A 402 -9.62 -2.79 25.58
N GLY A 403 -9.93 -3.54 24.52
CA GLY A 403 -10.76 -3.05 23.44
C GLY A 403 -11.48 -4.15 22.69
N SER A 404 -12.53 -3.75 21.98
CA SER A 404 -13.30 -4.61 21.10
C SER A 404 -13.54 -3.92 19.77
N SER A 405 -13.59 -4.71 18.70
CA SER A 405 -13.87 -4.20 17.37
C SER A 405 -14.79 -5.10 16.57
N ILE A 406 -15.38 -4.53 15.53
CA ILE A 406 -16.20 -5.21 14.54
C ILE A 406 -15.78 -4.70 13.16
N ASP A 407 -15.51 -5.63 12.25
CA ASP A 407 -15.43 -5.38 10.82
C ASP A 407 -16.60 -6.11 10.15
N TRP A 408 -17.45 -5.34 9.48
CA TRP A 408 -18.65 -5.82 8.85
C TRP A 408 -18.76 -5.31 7.41
N THR A 409 -18.70 -6.24 6.46
CA THR A 409 -19.16 -6.01 5.09
C THR A 409 -20.67 -6.23 5.01
N LEU A 410 -21.47 -5.21 5.29
CA LEU A 410 -22.95 -5.30 5.29
C LEU A 410 -23.47 -5.73 3.92
N ALA A 411 -22.90 -5.16 2.85
CA ALA A 411 -23.20 -5.50 1.46
C ALA A 411 -21.92 -5.40 0.63
N ASN A 412 -21.93 -5.90 -0.61
CA ASN A 412 -20.76 -5.81 -1.52
C ASN A 412 -20.30 -4.37 -1.78
N HIS A 413 -21.14 -3.39 -1.45
CA HIS A 413 -20.91 -1.97 -1.64
C HIS A 413 -20.91 -1.18 -0.32
N LEU A 414 -21.04 -1.83 0.84
CA LEU A 414 -21.09 -1.17 2.15
C LEU A 414 -20.24 -1.92 3.16
N SER A 415 -19.19 -1.28 3.66
CA SER A 415 -18.37 -1.77 4.77
C SER A 415 -18.44 -0.83 5.96
N LEU A 416 -18.29 -1.41 7.14
CA LEU A 416 -18.29 -0.74 8.44
C LEU A 416 -17.19 -1.36 9.30
N TYR A 417 -16.31 -0.53 9.82
CA TYR A 417 -15.35 -0.87 10.85
C TYR A 417 -15.62 -0.01 12.08
N ALA A 418 -15.70 -0.64 13.26
CA ALA A 418 -15.78 0.07 14.53
C ALA A 418 -14.85 -0.57 15.56
N ASN A 419 -14.19 0.24 16.37
CA ASN A 419 -13.29 -0.19 17.44
C ASN A 419 -13.49 0.71 18.66
N VAL A 420 -13.73 0.11 19.82
CA VAL A 420 -13.91 0.81 21.09
C VAL A 420 -12.92 0.23 22.07
N TYR A 421 -12.17 1.10 22.75
CA TYR A 421 -11.20 0.67 23.74
C TYR A 421 -11.25 1.57 24.97
N GLN A 422 -10.88 1.00 26.11
CA GLN A 422 -10.72 1.69 27.37
C GLN A 422 -9.28 1.54 27.81
N THR A 423 -8.76 2.62 28.38
CA THR A 423 -7.43 2.66 28.93
C THR A 423 -7.47 3.20 30.34
N GLN A 424 -6.80 2.49 31.26
CA GLN A 424 -6.64 2.94 32.63
C GLN A 424 -5.99 4.34 32.66
N ASP A 425 -6.56 5.23 33.46
CA ASP A 425 -6.19 6.65 33.63
C ASP A 425 -6.32 7.55 32.40
N HIS A 426 -6.66 7.04 31.20
CA HIS A 426 -6.72 7.84 29.95
C HIS A 426 -8.07 7.77 29.21
N GLY A 427 -9.05 7.03 29.74
CA GLY A 427 -10.44 7.07 29.27
C GLY A 427 -10.75 6.12 28.10
N THR A 428 -11.83 6.41 27.39
CA THR A 428 -12.31 5.65 26.23
C THR A 428 -11.79 6.23 24.93
N GLY A 429 -11.36 5.38 24.00
CA GLY A 429 -11.19 5.73 22.59
C GLY A 429 -12.18 5.00 21.69
N LEU A 430 -12.45 5.61 20.52
CA LEU A 430 -13.40 5.11 19.53
C LEU A 430 -12.85 5.38 18.13
N ASP A 431 -12.88 4.38 17.27
CA ASP A 431 -12.65 4.50 15.84
C ASP A 431 -13.86 3.95 15.09
N LEU A 432 -14.39 4.71 14.14
CA LEU A 432 -15.49 4.33 13.29
C LEU A 432 -15.13 4.72 11.86
N GLN A 433 -15.23 3.76 10.94
CA GLN A 433 -15.05 4.00 9.52
C GLN A 433 -16.13 3.26 8.73
N SER A 434 -16.73 3.92 7.76
CA SER A 434 -17.69 3.30 6.85
C SER A 434 -17.44 3.76 5.42
N LEU A 435 -17.54 2.82 4.48
CA LEU A 435 -17.38 3.06 3.05
C LEU A 435 -18.62 2.54 2.32
N TYR A 436 -19.27 3.42 1.57
CA TYR A 436 -20.41 3.12 0.73
C TYR A 436 -20.10 3.43 -0.73
N ASN A 437 -20.09 2.41 -1.60
CA ASN A 437 -19.78 2.49 -3.03
C ASN A 437 -21.08 2.42 -3.86
N TYR A 438 -21.56 3.53 -4.39
CA TYR A 438 -22.81 3.57 -5.16
C TYR A 438 -22.58 3.49 -6.69
N GLY A 439 -21.45 2.90 -7.11
CA GLY A 439 -21.09 2.64 -8.51
C GLY A 439 -20.46 3.83 -9.24
N SER A 440 -21.12 4.98 -9.25
CA SER A 440 -20.54 6.22 -9.82
C SER A 440 -19.60 6.96 -8.86
N GLY A 441 -19.45 6.46 -7.63
CA GLY A 441 -18.58 7.08 -6.64
C GLY A 441 -18.59 6.34 -5.31
N SER A 442 -18.01 6.98 -4.30
CA SER A 442 -17.92 6.47 -2.94
C SER A 442 -18.20 7.55 -1.91
N LEU A 443 -18.75 7.14 -0.78
CA LEU A 443 -18.95 7.95 0.42
C LEU A 443 -18.20 7.29 1.58
N VAL A 444 -17.35 8.06 2.25
CA VAL A 444 -16.58 7.64 3.41
C VAL A 444 -17.03 8.44 4.62
N ILE A 445 -17.42 7.75 5.68
CA ILE A 445 -17.73 8.34 6.98
C ILE A 445 -16.62 7.90 7.93
N SER A 446 -16.00 8.83 8.64
CA SER A 446 -14.99 8.54 9.64
C SER A 446 -15.29 9.29 10.95
N HIS A 447 -15.08 8.64 12.08
CA HIS A 447 -15.06 9.29 13.38
C HIS A 447 -13.97 8.64 14.22
N ASN A 448 -13.04 9.44 14.73
CA ASN A 448 -12.01 9.02 15.66
C ASN A 448 -12.11 9.86 16.92
N ARG A 449 -11.93 9.23 18.08
CA ARG A 449 -11.80 9.86 19.38
C ARG A 449 -10.68 9.17 20.13
N SER A 450 -9.74 9.96 20.63
CA SER A 450 -8.60 9.44 21.39
C SER A 450 -8.08 10.46 22.39
N TRP A 451 -7.26 10.00 23.35
CA TRP A 451 -6.50 10.87 24.24
C TRP A 451 -5.21 11.32 23.56
N LEU A 452 -4.93 12.62 23.56
CA LEU A 452 -3.73 13.22 23.00
C LEU A 452 -2.96 13.96 24.10
N ASP A 453 -1.65 13.72 24.16
CA ASP A 453 -0.71 14.43 25.01
C ASP A 453 0.43 14.96 24.15
N THR A 454 0.60 16.29 24.09
CA THR A 454 1.64 16.95 23.31
C THR A 454 2.78 17.52 24.15
N THR A 455 2.87 17.18 25.45
CA THR A 455 3.78 17.81 26.42
C THR A 455 5.26 17.67 26.06
N ASP A 456 5.62 16.56 25.42
CA ASP A 456 7.00 16.24 25.02
C ASP A 456 7.28 16.50 23.53
N LEU A 457 6.40 17.24 22.85
CA LEU A 457 6.68 17.72 21.50
C LEU A 457 7.60 18.96 21.52
N TYR A 458 8.53 18.99 20.58
CA TYR A 458 9.44 20.12 20.36
C TYR A 458 9.04 20.91 19.11
N GLU A 459 9.08 22.23 19.22
CA GLU A 459 9.00 23.15 18.09
C GLU A 459 10.42 23.59 17.71
N THR A 460 10.69 23.69 16.41
CA THR A 460 11.97 24.22 15.91
C THR A 460 11.71 25.63 15.39
N LEU A 461 12.32 26.62 16.03
CA LEU A 461 12.22 28.02 15.64
C LEU A 461 12.95 28.25 14.30
N PRO A 462 12.67 29.36 13.60
CA PRO A 462 13.32 29.68 12.33
C PRO A 462 14.84 29.81 12.39
N ASP A 463 15.41 29.99 13.59
CA ASP A 463 16.85 30.04 13.88
C ASP A 463 17.43 28.66 14.24
N GLY A 464 16.66 27.59 14.04
CA GLY A 464 17.05 26.21 14.37
C GLY A 464 16.90 25.85 15.84
N THR A 465 16.55 26.78 16.73
CA THR A 465 16.47 26.47 18.16
C THR A 465 15.27 25.58 18.49
N ARG A 466 15.52 24.51 19.24
CA ARG A 466 14.50 23.58 19.71
C ARG A 466 13.95 24.05 21.04
N ILE A 467 12.68 24.41 21.05
CA ILE A 467 11.96 24.79 22.26
C ILE A 467 10.82 23.81 22.52
N ARG A 468 10.50 23.57 23.80
CA ARG A 468 9.26 22.86 24.13
C ARG A 468 8.08 23.65 23.57
N GLN A 469 7.09 22.94 23.02
CA GLN A 469 5.88 23.59 22.54
C GLN A 469 5.28 24.47 23.64
N ARG A 470 5.02 25.74 23.31
CA ARG A 470 4.42 26.69 24.27
C ARG A 470 2.95 26.38 24.54
N ASN A 471 2.26 25.85 23.53
CA ASN A 471 0.86 25.44 23.60
C ASN A 471 0.79 23.92 23.66
N VAL A 472 0.78 23.38 24.87
CA VAL A 472 0.62 21.94 25.11
C VAL A 472 -0.86 21.61 25.23
N PHE A 473 -1.30 20.54 24.58
CA PHE A 473 -2.63 19.97 24.72
C PHE A 473 -2.52 18.60 25.40
N VAL A 474 -3.21 18.44 26.52
CA VAL A 474 -3.40 17.17 27.20
C VAL A 474 -4.89 16.97 27.40
N GLY A 475 -5.47 16.03 26.66
CA GLY A 475 -6.90 15.78 26.74
C GLY A 475 -7.43 14.94 25.61
N GLU A 476 -8.75 14.81 25.58
CA GLU A 476 -9.45 14.11 24.53
C GLU A 476 -9.54 14.95 23.24
N THR A 477 -9.24 14.33 22.10
CA THR A 477 -9.48 14.90 20.77
C THR A 477 -10.44 14.01 20.01
N SER A 478 -11.31 14.64 19.23
CA SER A 478 -12.24 13.95 18.33
C SER A 478 -12.16 14.55 16.93
N ASN A 479 -12.32 13.71 15.90
CA ASN A 479 -12.38 14.14 14.52
C ASN A 479 -13.43 13.32 13.77
N SER A 480 -14.45 14.00 13.27
CA SER A 480 -15.51 13.42 12.44
C SER A 480 -15.36 13.94 11.02
N SER A 481 -15.44 13.06 10.01
CA SER A 481 -15.42 13.51 8.62
C SER A 481 -16.36 12.71 7.72
N LEU A 482 -16.84 13.41 6.68
CA LEU A 482 -17.65 12.88 5.60
C LEU A 482 -16.96 13.24 4.30
N ALA A 483 -16.47 12.25 3.57
CA ALA A 483 -15.80 12.43 2.29
C ALA A 483 -16.59 11.76 1.15
N LEU A 484 -16.90 12.52 0.12
CA LEU A 484 -17.59 12.09 -1.09
C LEU A 484 -16.61 12.14 -2.26
N ASN A 485 -16.55 11.08 -3.05
CA ASN A 485 -15.92 11.07 -4.36
C ASN A 485 -16.98 10.66 -5.39
N HIS A 486 -17.18 11.47 -6.42
CA HIS A 486 -18.21 11.28 -7.42
C HIS A 486 -17.66 11.46 -8.83
N ARG A 487 -17.79 10.42 -9.66
CA ARG A 487 -17.41 10.46 -11.07
C ARG A 487 -18.58 10.97 -11.90
N LEU A 488 -18.44 12.21 -12.38
CA LEU A 488 -19.41 12.82 -13.29
C LEU A 488 -19.33 12.20 -14.70
N SER A 489 -18.13 11.84 -15.17
CA SER A 489 -17.90 11.21 -16.49
C SER A 489 -16.58 10.43 -16.51
N SER A 490 -16.19 9.87 -17.66
CA SER A 490 -14.83 9.27 -17.82
C SER A 490 -13.69 10.28 -17.72
N LYS A 491 -13.99 11.57 -17.82
CA LYS A 491 -13.01 12.66 -17.79
C LYS A 491 -13.16 13.57 -16.58
N SER A 492 -14.28 13.52 -15.85
CA SER A 492 -14.63 14.47 -14.79
C SER A 492 -14.93 13.77 -13.47
N SER A 493 -14.38 14.28 -12.37
CA SER A 493 -14.70 13.82 -11.01
C SER A 493 -14.74 14.97 -10.01
N ILE A 494 -15.67 14.90 -9.07
CA ILE A 494 -15.77 15.81 -7.92
C ILE A 494 -15.36 15.05 -6.67
N ASN A 495 -14.58 15.70 -5.80
CA ASN A 495 -14.35 15.27 -4.44
C ASN A 495 -14.81 16.37 -3.46
N ALA A 496 -15.37 15.94 -2.33
CA ALA A 496 -15.83 16.83 -1.28
C ALA A 496 -15.52 16.20 0.07
N ARG A 497 -15.06 16.97 1.05
CA ARG A 497 -14.84 16.53 2.41
C ARG A 497 -15.33 17.59 3.38
N VAL A 498 -16.15 17.18 4.33
CA VAL A 498 -16.52 17.99 5.50
C VAL A 498 -15.92 17.32 6.71
N SER A 499 -15.24 18.07 7.57
CA SER A 499 -14.67 17.58 8.82
C SER A 499 -15.06 18.47 10.00
N HIS A 500 -15.17 17.87 11.18
CA HIS A 500 -15.35 18.56 12.44
C HIS A 500 -14.36 17.99 13.46
N SER A 501 -13.47 18.83 13.95
CA SER A 501 -12.48 18.46 14.95
C SER A 501 -12.74 19.17 16.27
N GLU A 502 -12.42 18.48 17.37
CA GLU A 502 -12.45 19.00 18.74
C GLU A 502 -11.16 18.62 19.48
N GLY A 503 -10.78 19.40 20.49
CA GLY A 503 -9.56 19.20 21.27
C GLY A 503 -8.43 20.12 20.82
N ASN A 504 -7.35 19.57 20.23
CA ASN A 504 -6.17 20.35 19.85
C ASN A 504 -6.43 21.38 18.74
N VAL A 505 -7.35 21.08 17.82
CA VAL A 505 -7.87 22.01 16.80
C VAL A 505 -9.38 21.90 16.80
N GLU A 506 -10.08 23.01 16.97
CA GLU A 506 -11.54 23.03 17.06
C GLU A 506 -12.17 23.72 15.84
N GLY A 507 -13.15 23.06 15.22
CA GLY A 507 -14.03 23.68 14.24
C GLY A 507 -14.39 22.81 13.03
N VAL A 508 -15.19 23.39 12.14
CA VAL A 508 -15.65 22.74 10.89
C VAL A 508 -14.74 23.13 9.72
N GLY A 509 -14.29 22.13 8.97
CA GLY A 509 -13.59 22.28 7.70
C GLY A 509 -14.41 21.77 6.52
N LEU A 510 -14.28 22.44 5.38
CA LEU A 510 -14.84 22.05 4.09
C LEU A 510 -13.74 22.09 3.04
N ASP A 511 -13.55 21.00 2.32
CA ASP A 511 -12.69 20.91 1.14
C ASP A 511 -13.52 20.41 -0.04
N LEU A 512 -13.43 21.08 -1.18
CA LEU A 512 -14.06 20.69 -2.44
C LEU A 512 -12.99 20.66 -3.52
N GLY A 513 -13.10 19.72 -4.45
CA GLY A 513 -12.26 19.70 -5.63
C GLY A 513 -12.97 19.12 -6.84
N TRP A 514 -12.57 19.61 -8.00
CA TRP A 514 -13.06 19.16 -9.29
C TRP A 514 -11.86 18.93 -10.20
N ASN A 515 -11.72 17.68 -10.65
CA ASN A 515 -10.70 17.28 -11.60
C ASN A 515 -11.33 17.01 -12.96
N GLN A 516 -10.67 17.48 -14.02
CA GLN A 516 -11.09 17.30 -15.39
C GLN A 516 -9.90 16.94 -16.28
N ARG A 517 -10.01 15.84 -17.03
CA ARG A 517 -9.08 15.49 -18.12
C ARG A 517 -9.56 16.13 -19.41
N THR A 518 -8.65 16.75 -20.12
CA THR A 518 -8.93 17.48 -21.37
C THR A 518 -7.74 17.36 -22.32
N THR A 519 -7.96 17.72 -23.59
CA THR A 519 -6.86 17.87 -24.55
C THR A 519 -6.70 19.36 -24.80
N LEU A 520 -5.52 19.91 -24.50
CA LEU A 520 -5.18 21.32 -24.62
C LEU A 520 -4.00 21.44 -25.56
N PHE A 521 -4.12 22.27 -26.60
CA PHE A 521 -3.06 22.48 -27.61
C PHE A 521 -2.57 21.19 -28.29
N GLY A 522 -3.46 20.19 -28.46
CA GLY A 522 -3.11 18.89 -29.05
C GLY A 522 -2.42 17.92 -28.09
N SER A 523 -2.18 18.32 -26.85
CA SER A 523 -1.62 17.49 -25.80
C SER A 523 -2.66 17.08 -24.77
N ASP A 524 -2.48 15.91 -24.17
CA ASP A 524 -3.26 15.50 -23.00
C ASP A 524 -2.91 16.39 -21.81
N GLY A 525 -3.97 16.86 -21.15
CA GLY A 525 -3.87 17.71 -19.98
C GLY A 525 -4.91 17.34 -18.92
N ASN A 526 -4.65 17.77 -17.70
CA ASN A 526 -5.65 17.79 -16.66
C ASN A 526 -5.69 19.18 -16.03
N TRP A 527 -6.86 19.60 -15.58
CA TRP A 527 -6.99 20.75 -14.71
C TRP A 527 -7.79 20.36 -13.47
N ARG A 528 -7.49 21.08 -12.39
CA ARG A 528 -8.02 20.84 -11.07
C ARG A 528 -8.39 22.16 -10.43
N LEU A 529 -9.64 22.30 -10.03
CA LEU A 529 -10.11 23.39 -9.18
C LEU A 529 -10.23 22.86 -7.75
N SER A 530 -9.64 23.53 -6.78
CA SER A 530 -9.76 23.21 -5.34
C SER A 530 -10.30 24.42 -4.59
N LEU A 531 -11.28 24.21 -3.71
CA LEU A 531 -11.86 25.22 -2.82
C LEU A 531 -11.78 24.68 -1.40
N PHE A 532 -11.44 25.54 -0.43
CA PHE A 532 -11.38 25.13 0.95
C PHE A 532 -11.75 26.25 1.92
N ASP A 533 -12.36 25.87 3.04
CA ASP A 533 -12.66 26.72 4.18
C ASP A 533 -12.47 25.89 5.46
N ARG A 534 -11.38 26.14 6.18
CA ARG A 534 -10.92 25.34 7.32
C ARG A 534 -10.81 26.18 8.59
N PRO A 535 -10.87 25.57 9.78
CA PRO A 535 -10.60 26.26 11.04
C PRO A 535 -9.24 26.96 11.00
N GLY A 536 -9.11 28.03 11.77
CA GLY A 536 -7.83 28.72 11.89
C GLY A 536 -6.81 27.87 12.61
N SER A 537 -5.58 27.89 12.13
CA SER A 537 -4.45 27.25 12.81
C SER A 537 -3.30 28.24 12.95
N TYR A 538 -2.23 27.84 13.62
CA TYR A 538 -1.01 28.63 13.71
C TYR A 538 -0.49 29.04 12.31
N SER A 539 -0.64 28.17 11.30
CA SER A 539 -0.21 28.43 9.92
C SER A 539 -0.99 29.54 9.20
N SER A 540 -2.13 29.96 9.73
CA SER A 540 -3.00 31.02 9.18
C SER A 540 -3.18 32.19 10.16
N GLY A 541 -2.27 32.36 11.12
CA GLY A 541 -2.33 33.44 12.12
C GLY A 541 -3.55 33.31 13.05
N SER A 542 -4.01 32.08 13.28
CA SER A 542 -5.28 31.76 13.96
C SER A 542 -6.54 32.31 13.26
N ALA A 543 -6.41 32.91 12.07
CA ALA A 543 -7.53 33.29 11.24
C ALA A 543 -8.03 32.09 10.43
N ARG A 544 -9.32 32.10 10.07
CA ARG A 544 -9.94 31.02 9.28
C ARG A 544 -9.23 30.86 7.94
N ASN A 545 -8.83 29.63 7.62
CA ASN A 545 -8.03 29.35 6.42
C ASN A 545 -8.95 29.06 5.22
N ARG A 546 -9.04 30.00 4.29
CA ARG A 546 -9.94 29.95 3.13
C ARG A 546 -9.14 30.10 1.86
N GLY A 547 -9.46 29.33 0.83
CA GLY A 547 -8.81 29.52 -0.44
C GLY A 547 -9.44 28.83 -1.63
N VAL A 548 -8.97 29.24 -2.80
CA VAL A 548 -9.26 28.71 -4.12
C VAL A 548 -7.96 28.53 -4.87
N ASP A 549 -7.77 27.38 -5.52
CA ASP A 549 -6.62 27.10 -6.38
C ASP A 549 -7.10 26.44 -7.68
N LEU A 550 -6.62 26.96 -8.81
CA LEU A 550 -6.79 26.35 -10.13
C LEU A 550 -5.41 25.92 -10.61
N SER A 551 -5.23 24.61 -10.79
CA SER A 551 -4.00 24.02 -11.32
C SER A 551 -4.25 23.33 -12.66
N ILE A 552 -3.26 23.37 -13.54
CA ILE A 552 -3.26 22.77 -14.87
C ILE A 552 -1.95 21.98 -15.01
N ASN A 553 -2.03 20.73 -15.47
CA ASN A 553 -0.88 19.93 -15.87
C ASN A 553 -1.01 19.55 -17.35
N LEU A 554 0.04 19.78 -18.13
CA LEU A 554 0.09 19.58 -19.57
C LEU A 554 1.29 18.71 -19.93
N ALA A 555 1.04 17.60 -20.62
CA ALA A 555 2.12 16.88 -21.29
C ALA A 555 2.64 17.71 -22.47
N MET A 556 3.94 17.94 -22.56
CA MET A 556 4.51 18.59 -23.74
C MET A 556 4.70 17.54 -24.85
N GLY A 557 4.68 17.97 -26.12
CA GLY A 557 4.78 17.06 -27.28
C GLY A 557 6.07 16.22 -27.37
N ALA A 558 7.07 16.47 -26.50
CA ALA A 558 8.24 15.62 -26.34
C ALA A 558 7.99 14.56 -25.24
N PRO A 559 8.31 13.27 -25.47
CA PRO A 559 8.11 12.20 -24.48
C PRO A 559 8.76 12.53 -23.13
N GLY A 560 8.03 12.29 -22.04
CA GLY A 560 8.54 12.45 -20.68
C GLY A 560 8.66 13.89 -20.18
N GLN A 561 8.06 14.88 -20.86
CA GLN A 561 8.08 16.28 -20.40
C GLN A 561 6.70 16.80 -20.02
N GLN A 562 6.60 17.55 -18.92
CA GLN A 562 5.35 18.10 -18.40
C GLN A 562 5.54 19.53 -17.92
N ILE A 563 4.53 20.38 -18.13
CA ILE A 563 4.42 21.71 -17.54
C ILE A 563 3.23 21.72 -16.61
N THR A 564 3.44 22.21 -15.39
CA THR A 564 2.38 22.47 -14.41
C THR A 564 2.26 23.97 -14.20
N GLY A 565 1.04 24.48 -14.03
CA GLY A 565 0.81 25.85 -13.63
C GLY A 565 -0.33 25.92 -12.63
N SER A 566 -0.23 26.80 -11.63
CA SER A 566 -1.35 27.05 -10.72
C SER A 566 -1.54 28.55 -10.46
N ILE A 567 -2.76 28.93 -10.15
CA ILE A 567 -3.12 30.27 -9.67
C ILE A 567 -4.21 30.15 -8.61
N GLY A 568 -4.08 30.92 -7.55
CA GLY A 568 -5.01 30.82 -6.44
C GLY A 568 -4.97 32.00 -5.49
N SER A 569 -5.86 31.94 -4.51
CA SER A 569 -5.86 32.83 -3.36
C SER A 569 -6.17 32.02 -2.11
N ARG A 570 -5.52 32.34 -1.00
CA ARG A 570 -5.69 31.64 0.28
C ARG A 570 -5.48 32.59 1.47
N THR A 571 -5.70 32.12 2.69
CA THR A 571 -5.33 32.88 3.90
C THR A 571 -3.81 32.81 4.11
N ALA A 572 -3.19 33.96 4.32
CA ALA A 572 -1.78 34.15 4.60
C ALA A 572 -1.42 33.72 6.05
N ARG A 573 -0.12 33.64 6.36
CA ARG A 573 0.39 33.27 7.70
C ARG A 573 0.02 34.29 8.79
N ASP A 574 -0.21 35.54 8.41
CA ASP A 574 -0.66 36.62 9.29
C ASP A 574 -2.20 36.78 9.30
N GLY A 575 -2.93 35.87 8.64
CA GLY A 575 -4.38 35.91 8.50
C GLY A 575 -4.89 36.83 7.38
N SER A 576 -4.01 37.52 6.66
CA SER A 576 -4.38 38.35 5.51
C SER A 576 -4.71 37.50 4.26
N ARG A 577 -5.00 38.14 3.14
CA ARG A 577 -5.26 37.44 1.87
C ARG A 577 -3.95 37.25 1.10
N ASP A 578 -3.60 36.01 0.81
CA ASP A 578 -2.45 35.63 -0.01
C ASP A 578 -2.91 35.26 -1.43
N ASN A 579 -2.43 35.97 -2.46
CA ASN A 579 -2.61 35.55 -3.85
C ASN A 579 -1.33 34.84 -4.31
N ASN A 580 -1.47 33.65 -4.89
CA ASN A 580 -0.34 32.85 -5.30
C ASN A 580 -0.46 32.40 -6.76
N ALA A 581 0.69 32.17 -7.39
CA ALA A 581 0.79 31.53 -8.68
C ALA A 581 2.06 30.68 -8.73
N SER A 582 2.03 29.58 -9.48
CA SER A 582 3.21 28.74 -9.69
C SER A 582 3.31 28.27 -11.13
N LEU A 583 4.55 28.03 -11.56
CA LEU A 583 4.89 27.44 -12.85
C LEU A 583 5.98 26.40 -12.63
N GLY A 584 5.69 25.16 -12.99
CA GLY A 584 6.57 24.02 -12.89
C GLY A 584 6.89 23.39 -14.24
N TRP A 585 8.09 22.86 -14.34
CA TRP A 585 8.56 22.06 -15.47
C TRP A 585 9.18 20.77 -14.94
N ARG A 586 8.84 19.64 -15.57
CA ARG A 586 9.40 18.33 -15.26
C ARG A 586 9.86 17.64 -16.53
N LYS A 587 10.99 16.94 -16.42
CA LYS A 587 11.53 16.05 -17.47
C LYS A 587 12.00 14.74 -16.88
N ASP A 588 11.48 13.64 -17.39
CA ASP A 588 11.99 12.30 -17.17
C ASP A 588 13.13 12.04 -18.18
N LEU A 589 14.20 11.37 -17.71
CA LEU A 589 15.37 11.01 -18.52
C LEU A 589 15.47 9.48 -18.58
N LYS A 590 15.81 8.95 -19.77
CA LYS A 590 16.11 7.53 -19.99
C LYS A 590 17.63 7.34 -20.10
N ASP A 591 18.12 6.18 -19.69
CA ASP A 591 19.52 5.78 -19.81
C ASP A 591 20.52 6.77 -19.18
N HIS A 592 20.12 7.38 -18.07
CA HIS A 592 20.89 8.40 -17.37
C HIS A 592 20.81 8.17 -15.85
N VAL A 593 21.83 8.62 -15.10
CA VAL A 593 21.86 8.50 -13.63
C VAL A 593 20.67 9.24 -13.01
N LEU A 594 20.45 10.49 -13.44
CA LEU A 594 19.20 11.21 -13.17
C LEU A 594 18.02 10.52 -13.87
N GLN A 595 16.98 10.21 -13.12
CA GLN A 595 15.74 9.58 -13.60
C GLN A 595 14.70 10.64 -13.97
N ASN A 596 14.59 11.69 -13.16
CA ASN A 596 13.76 12.85 -13.48
C ASN A 596 14.25 14.10 -12.74
N VAL A 597 13.96 15.24 -13.33
CA VAL A 597 14.24 16.57 -12.77
C VAL A 597 12.98 17.40 -12.88
N SER A 598 12.65 18.13 -11.81
CA SER A 598 11.58 19.11 -11.82
C SER A 598 12.00 20.40 -11.15
N VAL A 599 11.51 21.52 -11.69
CA VAL A 599 11.74 22.87 -11.18
C VAL A 599 10.40 23.60 -11.15
N THR A 600 10.04 24.16 -10.00
CA THR A 600 8.83 24.96 -9.81
C THR A 600 9.21 26.34 -9.31
N ALA A 601 8.83 27.38 -10.03
CA ALA A 601 8.84 28.74 -9.52
C ALA A 601 7.45 29.07 -8.96
N LEU A 602 7.40 29.74 -7.81
CA LEU A 602 6.16 30.23 -7.23
C LEU A 602 6.30 31.71 -6.88
N THR A 603 5.19 32.43 -6.94
CA THR A 603 5.09 33.78 -6.42
C THR A 603 3.87 33.87 -5.53
N ASP A 604 4.03 34.58 -4.42
CA ASP A 604 2.97 34.83 -3.46
C ASP A 604 3.14 36.24 -2.86
N THR A 605 2.33 36.57 -1.86
CA THR A 605 2.34 37.92 -1.26
C THR A 605 3.65 38.25 -0.54
N TYR A 606 4.49 37.24 -0.25
CA TYR A 606 5.79 37.42 0.38
C TYR A 606 6.93 37.60 -0.63
N GLY A 607 6.78 37.07 -1.85
CA GLY A 607 7.74 37.29 -2.93
C GLY A 607 7.78 36.16 -3.93
N VAL A 608 8.99 35.75 -4.32
CA VAL A 608 9.25 34.68 -5.29
C VAL A 608 9.99 33.55 -4.60
N GLY A 609 9.40 32.36 -4.63
CA GLY A 609 10.01 31.11 -4.19
C GLY A 609 10.39 30.24 -5.38
N MET A 610 11.28 29.28 -5.15
CA MET A 610 11.69 28.32 -6.16
C MET A 610 11.92 26.98 -5.48
N SER A 611 11.47 25.88 -6.07
CA SER A 611 11.80 24.54 -5.64
C SER A 611 12.33 23.73 -6.81
N SER A 612 13.28 22.85 -6.53
CA SER A 612 13.85 21.93 -7.50
C SER A 612 13.99 20.56 -6.84
N LEU A 613 13.72 19.52 -7.61
CA LEU A 613 13.79 18.13 -7.19
C LEU A 613 14.48 17.34 -8.30
N ALA A 614 15.38 16.45 -7.91
CA ALA A 614 16.06 15.54 -8.81
C ALA A 614 16.05 14.13 -8.21
N ASN A 615 15.53 13.17 -8.96
CA ASN A 615 15.60 11.75 -8.61
C ASN A 615 16.75 11.11 -9.39
N PHE A 616 17.54 10.28 -8.74
CA PHE A 616 18.66 9.57 -9.37
C PHE A 616 18.73 8.11 -8.95
N ARG A 617 19.33 7.31 -9.82
CA ARG A 617 19.56 5.89 -9.62
C ARG A 617 20.88 5.50 -10.26
N THR A 618 21.70 4.80 -9.50
CA THR A 618 22.89 4.10 -9.95
C THR A 618 22.68 2.60 -9.71
N ASP A 619 23.66 1.75 -10.03
CA ASP A 619 23.55 0.32 -9.74
C ASP A 619 23.59 0.01 -8.22
N GLN A 620 24.15 0.91 -7.41
CA GLN A 620 24.42 0.66 -5.98
C GLN A 620 23.58 1.52 -5.03
N ILE A 621 23.21 2.72 -5.47
CA ILE A 621 22.52 3.74 -4.67
C ILE A 621 21.36 4.31 -5.49
N ASN A 622 20.19 4.43 -4.87
CA ASN A 622 19.11 5.26 -5.38
C ASN A 622 18.87 6.42 -4.42
N GLY A 623 18.20 7.46 -4.90
CA GLY A 623 17.85 8.57 -4.03
C GLY A 623 17.19 9.72 -4.74
N ASP A 624 16.90 10.73 -3.95
CA ASP A 624 16.36 12.00 -4.39
C ASP A 624 16.99 13.14 -3.61
N GLY A 625 17.07 14.30 -4.26
CA GLY A 625 17.55 15.52 -3.64
C GLY A 625 16.67 16.69 -4.04
N PHE A 626 16.43 17.60 -3.10
CA PHE A 626 15.70 18.83 -3.36
C PHE A 626 16.45 20.05 -2.85
N LEU A 627 16.22 21.17 -3.52
CA LEU A 627 16.67 22.49 -3.12
C LEU A 627 15.49 23.46 -3.29
N GLN A 628 15.20 24.22 -2.24
CA GLN A 628 14.11 25.17 -2.19
C GLN A 628 14.62 26.52 -1.70
N ARG A 629 14.19 27.60 -2.36
CA ARG A 629 14.25 28.97 -1.87
C ARG A 629 12.86 29.38 -1.43
N SER A 630 12.71 29.75 -0.17
CA SER A 630 11.46 30.23 0.40
C SER A 630 11.07 31.61 -0.17
N SER A 631 9.80 31.80 -0.53
CA SER A 631 9.24 33.11 -0.87
C SER A 631 9.12 34.03 0.36
N TYR A 632 9.03 33.44 1.56
CA TYR A 632 8.76 34.15 2.81
C TYR A 632 10.00 34.82 3.41
N ASN A 633 11.05 34.04 3.68
CA ASN A 633 12.29 34.55 4.28
C ASN A 633 13.45 34.63 3.28
N GLY A 634 13.28 34.12 2.04
CA GLY A 634 14.32 34.15 1.02
C GLY A 634 15.44 33.12 1.22
N ASN A 635 15.41 32.34 2.30
CA ASN A 635 16.44 31.38 2.66
C ASN A 635 16.40 30.16 1.75
N PHE A 636 17.59 29.60 1.50
CA PHE A 636 17.75 28.32 0.81
C PHE A 636 17.77 27.17 1.79
N THR A 637 16.94 26.17 1.54
CA THR A 637 16.91 24.89 2.23
C THR A 637 17.04 23.76 1.23
N GLY A 638 17.55 22.62 1.67
CA GLY A 638 17.66 21.45 0.82
C GLY A 638 17.71 20.17 1.63
N GLY A 639 17.56 19.06 0.92
CA GLY A 639 17.64 17.73 1.50
C GLY A 639 18.13 16.70 0.50
N LEU A 640 18.63 15.61 1.03
CA LEU A 640 19.13 14.46 0.28
C LEU A 640 18.67 13.17 0.96
N ASN A 641 18.05 12.29 0.18
CA ASN A 641 17.64 10.96 0.59
C ASN A 641 18.42 9.94 -0.23
N LEU A 642 19.13 9.04 0.44
CA LEU A 642 19.88 7.94 -0.17
C LEU A 642 19.40 6.61 0.40
N ASP A 643 19.27 5.61 -0.47
CA ASP A 643 18.96 4.24 -0.12
C ASP A 643 19.91 3.27 -0.83
N SER A 644 20.39 2.27 -0.09
CA SER A 644 21.24 1.20 -0.62
C SER A 644 21.04 -0.08 0.17
N THR A 645 21.07 -1.21 -0.53
CA THR A 645 20.89 -2.55 0.04
C THR A 645 22.12 -3.41 -0.21
N LEU A 646 22.71 -3.95 0.86
CA LEU A 646 23.73 -5.00 0.79
C LEU A 646 23.06 -6.36 0.98
N ALA A 647 23.13 -7.21 -0.04
CA ALA A 647 22.65 -8.59 0.01
C ALA A 647 23.82 -9.58 0.05
N ILE A 648 23.73 -10.56 0.95
CA ILE A 648 24.72 -11.62 1.14
C ILE A 648 23.98 -12.97 1.15
N GLY A 649 24.41 -13.91 0.31
CA GLY A 649 23.82 -15.24 0.20
C GLY A 649 24.72 -16.17 -0.61
N ALA A 650 24.74 -17.46 -0.25
CA ALA A 650 25.53 -18.49 -0.95
C ALA A 650 26.99 -18.06 -1.23
N GLU A 651 27.67 -17.49 -0.22
CA GLU A 651 29.07 -16.99 -0.28
C GLU A 651 29.31 -15.82 -1.25
N LYS A 652 28.25 -15.18 -1.75
CA LYS A 652 28.33 -13.98 -2.57
C LYS A 652 27.81 -12.76 -1.79
N MET A 653 28.31 -11.59 -2.18
CA MET A 653 27.81 -10.30 -1.71
C MET A 653 27.57 -9.36 -2.89
N MET A 654 26.53 -8.53 -2.80
CA MET A 654 26.22 -7.48 -3.77
C MET A 654 25.64 -6.25 -3.06
N LEU A 655 26.12 -5.07 -3.44
CA LEU A 655 25.50 -3.80 -3.12
C LEU A 655 24.59 -3.39 -4.27
N THR A 656 23.33 -3.06 -3.99
CA THR A 656 22.30 -2.74 -4.99
C THR A 656 21.48 -1.53 -4.59
N SER A 657 21.01 -0.78 -5.59
CA SER A 657 20.06 0.32 -5.42
C SER A 657 18.61 -0.15 -5.30
N GLN A 658 18.34 -1.45 -5.18
CA GLN A 658 16.98 -1.97 -5.04
C GLN A 658 16.48 -1.77 -3.59
N HIS A 659 15.28 -1.22 -3.43
CA HIS A 659 14.75 -0.82 -2.12
C HIS A 659 13.86 -1.88 -1.45
N GLU A 660 13.48 -2.94 -2.16
CA GLU A 660 12.52 -3.92 -1.68
C GLU A 660 13.19 -4.95 -0.76
N MET A 661 12.96 -4.80 0.54
CA MET A 661 13.53 -5.65 1.59
C MET A 661 12.56 -6.69 2.16
N ARG A 662 11.27 -6.56 1.86
CA ARG A 662 10.26 -7.46 2.38
C ARG A 662 10.11 -8.64 1.43
N GLY A 663 11.01 -9.61 1.54
CA GLY A 663 10.95 -10.80 0.70
C GLY A 663 12.25 -11.58 0.66
N ALA A 664 12.49 -12.21 -0.48
CA ALA A 664 13.70 -12.93 -0.79
C ALA A 664 14.40 -12.27 -1.99
N GLY A 665 15.61 -12.71 -2.30
CA GLY A 665 16.38 -12.14 -3.40
C GLY A 665 17.34 -13.16 -3.98
N LEU A 666 17.53 -13.11 -5.29
CA LEU A 666 18.46 -13.97 -6.02
C LEU A 666 19.66 -13.13 -6.45
N ILE A 667 20.87 -13.61 -6.14
CA ILE A 667 22.12 -13.07 -6.68
C ILE A 667 22.48 -13.89 -7.92
N VAL A 668 22.53 -13.25 -9.08
CA VAL A 668 22.86 -13.89 -10.37
C VAL A 668 24.11 -13.25 -10.95
N ASP A 669 25.14 -14.08 -11.19
CA ASP A 669 26.33 -13.68 -11.94
C ASP A 669 26.06 -13.97 -13.44
N VAL A 670 26.04 -12.93 -14.28
CA VAL A 670 25.87 -13.00 -15.73
C VAL A 670 27.23 -12.88 -16.40
N GLU A 671 27.69 -13.95 -17.04
CA GLU A 671 28.91 -13.95 -17.86
C GLU A 671 28.54 -13.75 -19.32
N SER A 672 29.13 -12.75 -19.97
CA SER A 672 28.87 -12.41 -21.37
C SER A 672 30.15 -11.92 -22.04
N ASP A 673 30.37 -12.35 -23.29
CA ASP A 673 31.45 -11.84 -24.16
C ASP A 673 31.08 -10.47 -24.80
N ILE A 674 29.87 -9.97 -24.51
CA ILE A 674 29.34 -8.68 -24.99
C ILE A 674 29.17 -7.77 -23.77
N ASP A 675 29.97 -6.70 -23.73
CA ASP A 675 30.05 -5.78 -22.59
C ASP A 675 28.73 -5.04 -22.30
N ASP A 676 27.93 -4.76 -23.34
CA ASP A 676 26.66 -4.01 -23.24
C ASP A 676 25.42 -4.89 -23.44
N ILE A 677 25.49 -6.19 -23.12
CA ILE A 677 24.31 -7.05 -23.23
C ILE A 677 23.29 -6.66 -22.14
N ALA A 678 22.13 -6.17 -22.58
CA ALA A 678 21.01 -5.90 -21.69
C ALA A 678 20.11 -7.13 -21.67
N LEU A 679 20.13 -7.85 -20.56
CA LEU A 679 19.20 -8.93 -20.29
C LEU A 679 18.09 -8.40 -19.37
N ARG A 680 16.95 -9.06 -19.39
CA ARG A 680 15.84 -8.80 -18.51
C ARG A 680 15.46 -10.10 -17.82
N ALA A 681 15.44 -10.05 -16.50
CA ALA A 681 14.84 -11.08 -15.67
C ALA A 681 13.39 -10.70 -15.40
N ASP A 682 12.45 -11.58 -15.73
CA ASP A 682 11.04 -11.44 -15.40
C ASP A 682 10.61 -12.57 -14.46
N ASP A 683 10.10 -12.17 -13.30
CA ASP A 683 9.34 -13.00 -12.38
C ASP A 683 7.87 -12.99 -12.81
N TYR A 684 7.23 -14.16 -12.77
CA TYR A 684 5.80 -14.32 -13.10
C TYR A 684 4.87 -13.61 -12.10
N SER A 685 5.38 -13.14 -10.96
CA SER A 685 4.66 -12.22 -10.06
C SER A 685 4.52 -10.78 -10.61
N GLY A 686 5.14 -10.49 -11.77
CA GLY A 686 5.16 -9.17 -12.41
C GLY A 686 6.40 -8.33 -12.05
N GLY A 687 7.31 -8.86 -11.24
CA GLY A 687 8.61 -8.24 -10.97
C GLY A 687 9.55 -8.39 -12.16
N SER A 688 10.24 -7.31 -12.54
CA SER A 688 11.26 -7.34 -13.59
C SER A 688 12.55 -6.65 -13.16
N ALA A 689 13.70 -7.24 -13.45
CA ALA A 689 15.01 -6.66 -13.20
C ALA A 689 15.87 -6.68 -14.47
N ALA A 690 16.41 -5.54 -14.88
CA ALA A 690 17.43 -5.49 -15.91
C ALA A 690 18.73 -6.10 -15.36
N LEU A 691 19.37 -6.97 -16.15
CA LEU A 691 20.65 -7.59 -15.83
C LEU A 691 21.71 -7.14 -16.82
N LYS A 692 22.90 -6.90 -16.28
CA LYS A 692 24.10 -6.54 -17.04
C LYS A 692 25.16 -7.62 -16.84
N PRO A 693 26.21 -7.70 -17.68
CA PRO A 693 27.37 -8.53 -17.36
C PRO A 693 27.89 -8.23 -15.95
N GLY A 694 28.21 -9.29 -15.21
CA GLY A 694 28.58 -9.23 -13.80
C GLY A 694 27.45 -9.63 -12.85
N ARG A 695 27.53 -9.16 -11.60
CA ARG A 695 26.63 -9.57 -10.52
C ARG A 695 25.39 -8.71 -10.48
N ASN A 696 24.22 -9.34 -10.46
CA ASN A 696 22.92 -8.70 -10.43
C ASN A 696 22.08 -9.22 -9.26
N PHE A 697 21.16 -8.39 -8.78
CA PHE A 697 20.22 -8.72 -7.71
C PHE A 697 18.79 -8.67 -8.25
N ILE A 698 18.06 -9.76 -8.08
CA ILE A 698 16.68 -9.90 -8.52
C ILE A 698 15.80 -10.05 -7.28
N PRO A 699 14.95 -9.05 -6.95
CA PRO A 699 14.00 -9.19 -5.86
C PRO A 699 12.95 -10.26 -6.23
N ILE A 700 12.66 -11.16 -5.30
CA ILE A 700 11.66 -12.22 -5.48
C ILE A 700 10.76 -12.31 -4.24
N THR A 701 9.53 -12.77 -4.41
CA THR A 701 8.62 -12.98 -3.28
C THR A 701 9.10 -14.16 -2.44
N ALA A 702 9.26 -13.97 -1.12
CA ALA A 702 9.68 -15.04 -0.22
C ALA A 702 8.64 -16.17 -0.16
N TYR A 703 9.13 -17.40 0.01
CA TYR A 703 8.33 -18.64 0.13
C TYR A 703 7.53 -19.02 -1.14
N GLN A 704 7.37 -18.11 -2.10
CA GLN A 704 6.69 -18.40 -3.35
C GLN A 704 7.59 -19.21 -4.30
N ASN A 705 7.06 -20.32 -4.81
CA ASN A 705 7.66 -20.96 -5.99
C ASN A 705 7.52 -20.00 -7.18
N SER A 706 8.62 -19.34 -7.51
CA SER A 706 8.74 -18.48 -8.69
C SER A 706 9.71 -19.14 -9.68
N SER A 707 9.46 -18.91 -10.97
CA SER A 707 10.47 -19.13 -11.99
C SER A 707 10.91 -17.78 -12.52
N VAL A 708 12.23 -17.56 -12.62
CA VAL A 708 12.76 -16.33 -13.19
C VAL A 708 13.13 -16.65 -14.63
N SER A 709 12.42 -16.01 -15.57
CA SER A 709 12.75 -16.10 -16.99
C SER A 709 13.77 -15.04 -17.34
N PHE A 710 14.74 -15.37 -18.20
CA PHE A 710 15.76 -14.44 -18.68
C PHE A 710 15.58 -14.26 -20.18
N ASP A 711 15.39 -13.03 -20.63
CA ASP A 711 15.26 -12.67 -22.04
C ASP A 711 16.20 -11.50 -22.40
N PHE A 712 16.46 -11.30 -23.68
CA PHE A 712 17.19 -10.13 -24.18
C PHE A 712 16.27 -8.92 -24.18
N GLU A 713 16.76 -7.81 -23.62
CA GLU A 713 16.02 -6.56 -23.64
C GLU A 713 15.95 -6.05 -25.09
N GLY A 714 14.76 -6.16 -25.71
CA GLY A 714 14.46 -5.54 -27.00
C GLY A 714 14.54 -6.40 -28.27
N ILE A 715 14.61 -7.74 -28.19
CA ILE A 715 14.70 -8.57 -29.41
C ILE A 715 13.45 -9.44 -29.62
N GLN A 716 12.41 -8.86 -30.22
CA GLN A 716 11.40 -9.60 -31.00
C GLN A 716 12.02 -10.10 -32.34
N GLN A 717 13.13 -10.83 -32.30
CA GLN A 717 13.66 -11.54 -33.48
C GLN A 717 14.36 -12.83 -33.06
N ARG A 718 13.75 -13.95 -33.44
CA ARG A 718 14.34 -15.29 -33.40
C ARG A 718 15.76 -15.28 -34.01
N ARG A 719 16.79 -15.33 -33.18
CA ARG A 719 18.09 -15.94 -33.52
C ARG A 719 18.57 -16.79 -32.36
N GLN A 720 18.68 -18.09 -32.63
CA GLN A 720 19.24 -19.08 -31.71
C GLN A 720 20.69 -18.73 -31.40
N HIS A 721 20.97 -18.28 -30.18
CA HIS A 721 22.30 -18.35 -29.60
C HIS A 721 22.33 -19.42 -28.51
N ARG A 722 23.32 -20.29 -28.62
CA ARG A 722 23.45 -21.53 -27.86
C ARG A 722 24.06 -21.21 -26.49
N ILE A 723 23.25 -21.13 -25.45
CA ILE A 723 23.73 -21.04 -24.06
C ILE A 723 24.38 -22.38 -23.69
N ARG A 724 25.64 -22.35 -23.25
CA ARG A 724 26.27 -23.49 -22.59
C ARG A 724 25.99 -23.38 -21.09
N GLN A 725 24.91 -24.02 -20.63
CA GLN A 725 24.66 -24.17 -19.20
C GLN A 725 25.72 -25.09 -18.57
N GLY A 726 26.58 -24.53 -17.73
CA GLY A 726 27.33 -25.29 -16.75
C GLY A 726 26.46 -25.57 -15.53
N GLN A 727 25.56 -26.56 -15.60
CA GLN A 727 24.87 -27.07 -14.41
C GLN A 727 25.89 -27.75 -13.49
N ARG A 728 26.24 -27.11 -12.37
CA ARG A 728 26.51 -27.84 -11.13
C ARG A 728 25.31 -27.64 -10.23
N ALA A 729 24.49 -28.68 -10.14
CA ALA A 729 23.36 -28.75 -9.23
C ALA A 729 23.85 -28.56 -7.77
N GLY A 730 23.57 -27.38 -7.21
CA GLY A 730 23.54 -27.12 -5.78
C GLY A 730 22.08 -26.88 -5.39
N ASN A 731 21.64 -27.52 -4.31
CA ASN A 731 20.25 -27.63 -3.87
C ASN A 731 19.48 -26.29 -3.84
N ARG A 732 18.19 -26.41 -4.17
CA ARG A 732 17.16 -25.35 -4.22
C ARG A 732 17.11 -24.53 -2.92
N LEU A 733 17.04 -23.21 -3.09
CA LEU A 733 16.87 -22.15 -2.07
C LEU A 733 15.45 -22.10 -1.51
#